data_AF-A0A2P4XZ07-F1
#
_entry.id   AF-A0A2P4XZ07-F1
#
_cell.length_a   1.000
_cell.length_b   1.000
_cell.length_c   1.000
_cell.angle_alpha   90.00
_cell.angle_beta   90.00
_cell.angle_gamma   90.00
#
_symmetry.space_group_name_H-M   'P 1'
#
loop_
_entity.id
_entity.type
_entity.pdbx_description
1 polymer ?
#
loop_
_entity_poly.entity_id
_entity_poly.type
_entity_poly.pdbx_seq_one_letter_code
_entity_poly.pdbx_strand_id
1 'polypeptide(L)'
;MVTADFEAQLASEGATGSAEMQLAFQEEFALAESVAAKLQLVQSTFVPGTPDFWYYSALCTVLEVQTLMEAERNEEAWQKLGENKMQLELVERELTGRSCWRRSQRIHRRRLLLELDLHYKLKKSDEEIKQVTTALQVDYRDPEPAGGTTEVKKETYPTVLKEELLDIDARIQGKLDLLKFSTMRETALSGILHDLDSYGREKTFQKILTWDGPEEEHWKMLNVFLDEYPFEYADIPGYVGVIVKDVQRKKQQEPYKDFSFNFRAAHRYLSFSQLLECARQEPELFRSNSEFAVRGIQLLRAAAEVDIAQCSDLRNEAQNEKELQHIATYLEFLRDFTPSAVDSVRVMILHRKLQLLNIVYWTNPSTVTELLNALVDYVKIAGGHTLGTFRYIGSCGFDSVSQGNHDEIIRKSLATLWSSAIGGEAIFSALRAHLEWTTKLQDNGQQLSSQTSLIFCESNPTYFLPEDPLRVYVRTCNVKSLTAYLYEIKTMEYYSRLRREIKGDICLDGLLPTEELVIDLSHLTQWQESRVPIEFRRTKNCQRGVFVVEVFEKGITCRAILRKGFLRHVERITTQGHEFTVLDERGKLLPDARALVLNVKSGGSRAQHGREYAPDQNGTIIIPFRHSNEAASSDKFAIAFCHDSFGYFHGSFSYLAESFDVNVDMHIDAEQLLPGSIAQLVTRPRLLVAGIATGEPLTFIVDVKLVIEFNLVNISNVGSSSHKEVLSYASMQEIMHDPPCFEIPMDAESFNVLVEARVSRLKLDQGSAVRASDLPKVSDSKRFEVQRVNNFGGTYTAHLTRRSLESGNSYSPSEFRVLVLGHNGEPVPNTRADFVLKHINSNELIKTALQTDVSGEVNLGTLQGIERVTVEFGAPNESIKSCTWELPNLRSYRPQIVNCSVEETVEIPVPFALTTEVGSWIAANLVSVCEVVDTVLQNAAHFSKVDVIKNKLNCPVSIAVRIMRAGKYVVYLRPLSLQYPVTVCEKQSMLASLPLGLIIQPSQVILATPTLPLTICSQELNTEDKQKLVLTIQLRNASQHSTHVLVLLKHFLDIRSKKVSEVIVADGLTPFWSSLTEDEFSLFPTRK
;
A
#
# COMPACT_ATOMS: atom_id res chain seq x y z
N MET A 1 -9.22 -43.29 -0.61
CA MET A 1 -8.35 -42.14 -0.93
C MET A 1 -7.04 -42.39 -0.22
N VAL A 2 -5.96 -42.53 -0.99
CA VAL A 2 -4.59 -42.54 -0.46
C VAL A 2 -4.37 -41.16 0.16
N THR A 3 -3.92 -41.06 1.42
CA THR A 3 -3.65 -39.76 2.06
C THR A 3 -2.52 -39.05 1.30
N ALA A 4 -2.52 -37.71 1.27
CA ALA A 4 -1.39 -36.95 0.73
C ALA A 4 -0.05 -37.38 1.38
N ASP A 5 -0.09 -37.79 2.65
CA ASP A 5 1.03 -38.38 3.39
C ASP A 5 1.52 -39.72 2.80
N PHE A 6 0.64 -40.60 2.30
CA PHE A 6 1.04 -41.87 1.70
C PHE A 6 1.66 -41.66 0.31
N GLU A 7 1.14 -40.73 -0.50
CA GLU A 7 1.79 -40.35 -1.78
C GLU A 7 3.17 -39.72 -1.54
N ALA A 8 3.30 -38.87 -0.52
CA ALA A 8 4.59 -38.27 -0.14
C ALA A 8 5.60 -39.31 0.41
N GLN A 9 5.13 -40.29 1.21
CA GLN A 9 5.96 -41.40 1.70
C GLN A 9 6.35 -42.36 0.57
N LEU A 10 5.45 -42.62 -0.39
CA LEU A 10 5.73 -43.46 -1.56
C LEU A 10 6.69 -42.77 -2.53
N ALA A 11 6.55 -41.45 -2.72
CA ALA A 11 7.45 -40.63 -3.51
C ALA A 11 8.88 -40.66 -2.94
N SER A 12 9.04 -40.67 -1.60
CA SER A 12 10.35 -40.67 -0.93
C SER A 12 10.97 -42.05 -0.71
N GLU A 13 10.19 -43.14 -0.77
CA GLU A 13 10.65 -44.50 -0.48
C GLU A 13 11.65 -45.04 -1.53
N GLY A 14 12.93 -45.15 -1.16
CA GLY A 14 13.99 -45.65 -2.05
C GLY A 14 14.40 -44.69 -3.17
N ALA A 15 13.96 -43.43 -3.07
CA ALA A 15 14.15 -42.42 -4.09
C ALA A 15 15.58 -41.84 -4.09
N THR A 16 16.12 -41.57 -5.27
CA THR A 16 17.46 -41.06 -5.52
C THR A 16 17.38 -39.60 -5.99
N GLY A 17 18.19 -38.71 -5.39
CA GLY A 17 18.16 -37.27 -5.66
C GLY A 17 17.40 -36.43 -4.61
N SER A 18 17.29 -35.11 -4.84
CA SER A 18 16.62 -34.18 -3.92
C SER A 18 15.09 -34.18 -4.10
N ALA A 19 14.35 -33.74 -3.07
CA ALA A 19 12.87 -33.70 -3.11
C ALA A 19 12.33 -32.81 -4.23
N GLU A 20 12.97 -31.67 -4.52
CA GLU A 20 12.61 -30.78 -5.64
C GLU A 20 12.85 -31.44 -7.01
N MET A 21 13.94 -32.19 -7.16
CA MET A 21 14.25 -32.94 -8.39
C MET A 21 13.30 -34.12 -8.59
N GLN A 22 12.87 -34.77 -7.50
CA GLN A 22 11.86 -35.82 -7.53
C GLN A 22 10.48 -35.27 -7.86
N LEU A 23 10.11 -34.10 -7.31
CA LEU A 23 8.85 -33.44 -7.63
C LEU A 23 8.81 -33.02 -9.10
N ALA A 24 9.89 -32.41 -9.61
CA ALA A 24 10.03 -32.04 -11.01
C ALA A 24 9.96 -33.27 -11.94
N PHE A 25 10.69 -34.36 -11.62
CA PHE A 25 10.59 -35.60 -12.38
C PHE A 25 9.18 -36.22 -12.29
N GLN A 26 8.51 -36.17 -11.14
CA GLN A 26 7.16 -36.72 -10.98
C GLN A 26 6.13 -35.90 -11.76
N GLU A 27 6.26 -34.58 -11.78
CA GLU A 27 5.46 -33.68 -12.62
C GLU A 27 5.71 -33.98 -14.10
N GLU A 28 6.98 -34.07 -14.54
CA GLU A 28 7.32 -34.44 -15.92
C GLU A 28 6.86 -35.86 -16.29
N PHE A 29 7.05 -36.84 -15.42
CA PHE A 29 6.62 -38.21 -15.62
C PHE A 29 5.09 -38.34 -15.59
N ALA A 30 4.38 -37.58 -14.77
CA ALA A 30 2.92 -37.55 -14.75
C ALA A 30 2.36 -36.88 -16.02
N LEU A 31 2.97 -35.77 -16.46
CA LEU A 31 2.57 -34.96 -17.60
C LEU A 31 3.06 -35.50 -18.95
N ALA A 32 3.99 -36.46 -18.98
CA ALA A 32 4.48 -37.05 -20.21
C ALA A 32 3.34 -37.68 -21.04
N GLU A 33 3.29 -37.31 -22.32
CA GLU A 33 2.10 -37.46 -23.19
C GLU A 33 1.76 -38.91 -23.57
N SER A 34 2.70 -39.84 -23.46
CA SER A 34 2.47 -41.25 -23.76
C SER A 34 3.25 -42.16 -22.82
N VAL A 35 2.82 -43.42 -22.71
CA VAL A 35 3.55 -44.43 -21.93
C VAL A 35 4.98 -44.64 -22.46
N ALA A 36 5.18 -44.51 -23.77
CA ALA A 36 6.51 -44.57 -24.39
C ALA A 36 7.38 -43.36 -24.01
N ALA A 37 6.81 -42.15 -23.97
CA ALA A 37 7.51 -40.95 -23.50
C ALA A 37 7.83 -41.01 -22.00
N LYS A 38 6.90 -41.52 -21.18
CA LYS A 38 7.11 -41.81 -19.75
C LYS A 38 8.27 -42.78 -19.55
N LEU A 39 8.33 -43.86 -20.35
CA LEU A 39 9.39 -44.85 -20.26
C LEU A 39 10.74 -44.29 -20.73
N GLN A 40 10.75 -43.48 -21.80
CA GLN A 40 11.95 -42.82 -22.29
C GLN A 40 12.50 -41.82 -21.27
N LEU A 41 11.62 -41.07 -20.59
CA LEU A 41 11.98 -40.17 -19.49
C LEU A 41 12.58 -40.93 -18.30
N VAL A 42 12.04 -42.10 -17.95
CA VAL A 42 12.63 -42.97 -16.90
C VAL A 42 14.03 -43.45 -17.30
N GLN A 43 14.21 -43.84 -18.57
CA GLN A 43 15.48 -44.34 -19.09
C GLN A 43 16.55 -43.26 -19.25
N SER A 44 16.16 -42.01 -19.54
CA SER A 44 17.08 -40.88 -19.61
C SER A 44 17.45 -40.31 -18.25
N THR A 45 16.54 -40.41 -17.26
CA THR A 45 16.70 -39.74 -15.97
C THR A 45 17.26 -40.64 -14.87
N PHE A 46 16.92 -41.94 -14.85
CA PHE A 46 17.39 -42.86 -13.81
C PHE A 46 18.33 -43.94 -14.35
N VAL A 47 19.33 -44.31 -13.54
CA VAL A 47 20.27 -45.38 -13.88
C VAL A 47 19.60 -46.75 -13.72
N PRO A 48 19.70 -47.65 -14.73
CA PRO A 48 19.15 -49.01 -14.64
C PRO A 48 19.63 -49.77 -13.39
N GLY A 49 18.71 -50.40 -12.66
CA GLY A 49 19.03 -51.17 -11.44
C GLY A 49 18.74 -50.45 -10.11
N THR A 50 18.36 -49.17 -10.15
CA THR A 50 17.95 -48.36 -8.98
C THR A 50 16.45 -48.52 -8.66
N PRO A 51 16.00 -48.30 -7.41
CA PRO A 51 14.58 -48.43 -7.06
C PRO A 51 13.64 -47.52 -7.86
N ASP A 52 14.04 -46.28 -8.16
CA ASP A 52 13.26 -45.37 -9.03
C ASP A 52 13.13 -45.90 -10.46
N PHE A 53 14.23 -46.36 -11.05
CA PHE A 53 14.20 -46.94 -12.39
C PHE A 53 13.27 -48.15 -12.46
N TRP A 54 13.39 -49.08 -11.49
CA TRP A 54 12.53 -50.26 -11.42
C TRP A 54 11.06 -49.90 -11.24
N TYR A 55 10.77 -48.98 -10.32
CA TYR A 55 9.41 -48.59 -9.98
C TYR A 55 8.70 -47.86 -11.13
N TYR A 56 9.29 -46.81 -11.69
CA TYR A 56 8.65 -46.05 -12.76
C TYR A 56 8.62 -46.80 -14.11
N SER A 57 9.59 -47.68 -14.39
CA SER A 57 9.53 -48.56 -15.57
C SER A 57 8.39 -49.58 -15.46
N ALA A 58 8.20 -50.18 -14.28
CA ALA A 58 7.07 -51.07 -14.05
C ALA A 58 5.72 -50.33 -14.11
N LEU A 59 5.66 -49.09 -13.61
CA LEU A 59 4.46 -48.26 -13.69
C LEU A 59 4.08 -47.91 -15.14
N CYS A 60 5.07 -47.65 -16.01
CA CYS A 60 4.83 -47.53 -17.45
C CYS A 60 4.25 -48.81 -18.04
N THR A 61 4.84 -49.97 -17.73
CA THR A 61 4.40 -51.27 -18.25
C THR A 61 2.94 -51.56 -17.88
N VAL A 62 2.56 -51.30 -16.63
CA VAL A 62 1.19 -51.50 -16.14
C VAL A 62 0.23 -50.45 -16.69
N LEU A 63 0.68 -49.21 -16.88
CA LEU A 63 -0.09 -48.16 -17.55
C LEU A 63 -0.34 -48.50 -19.03
N GLU A 64 0.62 -49.14 -19.72
CA GLU A 64 0.42 -49.62 -21.09
C GLU A 64 -0.73 -50.63 -21.17
N VAL A 65 -0.73 -51.63 -20.28
CA VAL A 65 -1.83 -52.62 -20.18
C VAL A 65 -3.16 -51.92 -19.92
N GLN A 66 -3.19 -50.97 -18.99
CA GLN A 66 -4.40 -50.20 -18.69
C GLN A 66 -4.89 -49.38 -19.89
N THR A 67 -3.99 -48.70 -20.61
CA THR A 67 -4.38 -47.93 -21.80
C THR A 67 -4.96 -48.82 -22.89
N LEU A 68 -4.45 -50.05 -23.05
CA LEU A 68 -5.04 -51.03 -23.96
C LEU A 68 -6.44 -51.50 -23.50
N MET A 69 -6.65 -51.64 -22.19
CA MET A 69 -7.96 -52.01 -21.62
C MET A 69 -8.99 -50.88 -21.70
N GLU A 70 -8.58 -49.63 -21.51
CA GLU A 70 -9.42 -48.45 -21.66
C GLU A 70 -9.81 -48.22 -23.12
N ALA A 71 -8.94 -48.60 -24.06
CA ALA A 71 -9.23 -48.68 -25.48
C ALA A 71 -10.02 -49.95 -25.90
N GLU A 72 -10.57 -50.70 -24.94
CA GLU A 72 -11.33 -51.95 -25.13
C GLU A 72 -10.59 -53.09 -25.88
N ARG A 73 -9.27 -52.98 -26.07
CA ARG A 73 -8.40 -54.00 -26.70
C ARG A 73 -7.96 -55.06 -25.69
N ASN A 74 -8.94 -55.72 -25.07
CA ASN A 74 -8.73 -56.58 -23.90
C ASN A 74 -7.85 -57.82 -24.17
N GLU A 75 -7.90 -58.43 -25.35
CA GLU A 75 -7.04 -59.58 -25.68
C GLU A 75 -5.57 -59.20 -25.83
N GLU A 76 -5.30 -58.05 -26.45
CA GLU A 76 -3.94 -57.52 -26.60
C GLU A 76 -3.37 -57.03 -25.26
N ALA A 77 -4.22 -56.42 -24.42
CA ALA A 77 -3.87 -56.08 -23.04
C ALA A 77 -3.53 -57.33 -22.21
N TRP A 78 -4.30 -58.41 -22.36
CA TRP A 78 -4.04 -59.70 -21.71
C TRP A 78 -2.73 -60.34 -22.18
N GLN A 79 -2.45 -60.31 -23.48
CA GLN A 79 -1.20 -60.79 -24.03
C GLN A 79 0.00 -59.97 -23.50
N LYS A 80 -0.10 -58.64 -23.52
CA LYS A 80 0.94 -57.73 -23.04
C LYS A 80 1.22 -57.88 -21.54
N LEU A 81 0.18 -58.10 -20.74
CA LEU A 81 0.30 -58.38 -19.30
C LEU A 81 0.97 -59.74 -19.06
N GLY A 82 0.63 -60.75 -19.85
CA GLY A 82 1.24 -62.08 -19.79
C GLY A 82 2.74 -62.07 -20.15
N GLU A 83 3.11 -61.38 -21.21
CA GLU A 83 4.51 -61.24 -21.68
C GLU A 83 5.42 -60.55 -20.64
N ASN A 84 4.87 -59.61 -19.85
CA ASN A 84 5.63 -58.85 -18.86
C ASN A 84 5.45 -59.32 -17.41
N LYS A 85 4.64 -60.37 -17.16
CA LYS A 85 4.28 -60.82 -15.80
C LYS A 85 5.49 -61.21 -14.93
N MET A 86 6.40 -62.04 -15.47
CA MET A 86 7.61 -62.47 -14.75
C MET A 86 8.55 -61.30 -14.43
N GLN A 87 8.63 -60.30 -15.31
CA GLN A 87 9.45 -59.12 -15.09
C GLN A 87 8.85 -58.20 -14.01
N LEU A 88 7.53 -58.00 -14.02
CA LEU A 88 6.83 -57.24 -12.97
C LEU A 88 6.97 -57.91 -11.59
N GLU A 89 6.86 -59.24 -11.52
CA GLU A 89 7.05 -59.99 -10.27
C GLU A 89 8.50 -59.97 -9.76
N LEU A 90 9.50 -59.93 -10.67
CA LEU A 90 10.90 -59.72 -10.30
C LEU A 90 11.11 -58.32 -9.72
N VAL A 91 10.50 -57.28 -10.32
CA VAL A 91 10.54 -55.90 -9.80
C VAL A 91 9.89 -55.81 -8.43
N GLU A 92 8.75 -56.46 -8.22
CA GLU A 92 8.07 -56.53 -6.91
C GLU A 92 9.01 -57.11 -5.84
N ARG A 93 9.76 -58.18 -6.15
CA ARG A 93 10.74 -58.79 -5.21
C ARG A 93 11.95 -57.91 -4.94
N GLU A 94 12.54 -57.28 -5.96
CA GLU A 94 13.71 -56.40 -5.81
C GLU A 94 13.38 -55.13 -5.02
N LEU A 95 12.21 -54.53 -5.24
CA LEU A 95 11.75 -53.39 -4.45
C LEU A 95 11.49 -53.77 -2.98
N THR A 96 10.89 -54.94 -2.74
CA THR A 96 10.65 -55.45 -1.38
C THR A 96 11.97 -55.75 -0.65
N GLY A 97 12.94 -56.36 -1.33
CA GLY A 97 14.26 -56.70 -0.77
C GLY A 97 15.11 -55.48 -0.38
N ARG A 98 14.80 -54.31 -0.95
CA ARG A 98 15.44 -53.02 -0.61
C ARG A 98 14.59 -52.15 0.33
N SER A 99 13.60 -52.75 0.98
CA SER A 99 12.69 -52.08 1.93
C SER A 99 11.80 -51.00 1.30
N CYS A 100 11.57 -51.05 -0.02
CA CYS A 100 10.66 -50.17 -0.76
C CYS A 100 9.28 -50.82 -0.95
N TRP A 101 8.62 -51.12 0.17
CA TRP A 101 7.48 -52.01 0.19
C TRP A 101 6.17 -51.34 -0.25
N ARG A 102 5.98 -50.01 -0.05
CA ARG A 102 4.81 -49.27 -0.57
C ARG A 102 4.84 -49.18 -2.10
N ARG A 103 6.03 -48.93 -2.66
CA ARG A 103 6.26 -48.95 -4.11
C ARG A 103 6.02 -50.33 -4.71
N SER A 104 6.53 -51.39 -4.09
CA SER A 104 6.27 -52.77 -4.51
C SER A 104 4.77 -53.11 -4.48
N GLN A 105 4.08 -52.76 -3.38
CA GLN A 105 2.66 -53.00 -3.19
C GLN A 105 1.79 -52.27 -4.22
N ARG A 106 2.14 -51.03 -4.61
CA ARG A 106 1.42 -50.29 -5.65
C ARG A 106 1.49 -50.99 -7.01
N ILE A 107 2.65 -51.52 -7.39
CA ILE A 107 2.81 -52.27 -8.65
C ILE A 107 2.03 -53.59 -8.57
N HIS A 108 2.17 -54.35 -7.48
CA HIS A 108 1.47 -55.62 -7.29
C HIS A 108 -0.06 -55.47 -7.36
N ARG A 109 -0.62 -54.51 -6.61
CA ARG A 109 -2.07 -54.24 -6.63
C ARG A 109 -2.57 -53.75 -7.98
N ARG A 110 -1.83 -52.86 -8.64
CA ARG A 110 -2.26 -52.37 -9.96
C ARG A 110 -2.25 -53.50 -10.99
N ARG A 111 -1.22 -54.36 -10.98
CA ARG A 111 -1.14 -55.55 -11.84
C ARG A 111 -2.32 -56.49 -11.61
N LEU A 112 -2.60 -56.88 -10.36
CA LEU A 112 -3.72 -57.78 -10.05
C LEU A 112 -5.09 -57.17 -10.37
N LEU A 113 -5.29 -55.85 -10.18
CA LEU A 113 -6.55 -55.17 -10.55
C LEU A 113 -6.79 -55.19 -12.06
N LEU A 114 -5.75 -54.95 -12.86
CA LEU A 114 -5.84 -55.06 -14.31
C LEU A 114 -6.03 -56.52 -14.74
N GLU A 115 -5.34 -57.47 -14.10
CA GLU A 115 -5.54 -58.91 -14.32
C GLU A 115 -6.99 -59.30 -14.05
N LEU A 116 -7.58 -58.82 -12.95
CA LEU A 116 -8.98 -59.09 -12.60
C LEU A 116 -9.99 -58.46 -13.56
N ASP A 117 -9.84 -57.17 -13.90
CA ASP A 117 -10.74 -56.50 -14.86
C ASP A 117 -10.64 -57.14 -16.25
N LEU A 118 -9.45 -57.63 -16.65
CA LEU A 118 -9.30 -58.46 -17.85
C LEU A 118 -9.97 -59.82 -17.72
N HIS A 119 -9.84 -60.52 -16.60
CA HIS A 119 -10.54 -61.79 -16.39
C HIS A 119 -12.06 -61.63 -16.48
N TYR A 120 -12.62 -60.54 -15.96
CA TYR A 120 -14.04 -60.21 -16.09
C TYR A 120 -14.44 -59.85 -17.52
N LYS A 121 -13.70 -58.94 -18.18
CA LYS A 121 -13.99 -58.50 -19.55
C LYS A 121 -13.82 -59.63 -20.58
N LEU A 122 -12.87 -60.55 -20.36
CA LEU A 122 -12.62 -61.73 -21.20
C LEU A 122 -13.40 -62.98 -20.75
N LYS A 123 -14.28 -62.88 -19.75
CA LYS A 123 -15.14 -63.97 -19.25
C LYS A 123 -14.38 -65.26 -18.93
N LYS A 124 -13.26 -65.13 -18.21
CA LYS A 124 -12.45 -66.27 -17.73
C LYS A 124 -13.19 -67.06 -16.64
N SER A 125 -12.69 -68.24 -16.27
CA SER A 125 -13.41 -69.14 -15.37
C SER A 125 -13.57 -68.54 -13.97
N ASP A 126 -14.67 -68.87 -13.29
CA ASP A 126 -14.95 -68.36 -11.94
C ASP A 126 -13.87 -68.76 -10.91
N GLU A 127 -13.13 -69.86 -11.15
CA GLU A 127 -11.99 -70.26 -10.32
C GLU A 127 -10.77 -69.35 -10.51
N GLU A 128 -10.47 -68.91 -11.74
CA GLU A 128 -9.39 -67.96 -12.04
C GLU A 128 -9.71 -66.55 -11.54
N ILE A 129 -10.96 -66.10 -11.72
CA ILE A 129 -11.45 -64.84 -11.15
C ILE A 129 -11.37 -64.91 -9.62
N LYS A 130 -11.72 -66.06 -9.00
CA LYS A 130 -11.58 -66.28 -7.55
C LYS A 130 -10.12 -66.22 -7.09
N GLN A 131 -9.17 -66.80 -7.81
CA GLN A 131 -7.76 -66.77 -7.40
C GLN A 131 -7.22 -65.33 -7.37
N VAL A 132 -7.55 -64.51 -8.38
CA VAL A 132 -7.11 -63.10 -8.45
C VAL A 132 -7.87 -62.21 -7.46
N THR A 133 -9.17 -62.40 -7.28
CA THR A 133 -9.93 -61.69 -6.22
C THR A 133 -9.44 -62.06 -4.82
N THR A 134 -9.07 -63.32 -4.58
CA THR A 134 -8.52 -63.75 -3.28
C THR A 134 -7.15 -63.11 -3.02
N ALA A 135 -6.30 -62.96 -4.04
CA ALA A 135 -5.03 -62.26 -3.92
C ALA A 135 -5.19 -60.73 -3.72
N LEU A 136 -6.21 -60.10 -4.33
CA LEU A 136 -6.53 -58.68 -4.15
C LEU A 136 -7.15 -58.35 -2.77
N GLN A 137 -7.74 -59.33 -2.11
CA GLN A 137 -8.35 -59.18 -0.79
C GLN A 137 -7.34 -59.16 0.37
N VAL A 138 -6.03 -59.33 0.09
CA VAL A 138 -4.98 -59.17 1.10
C VAL A 138 -4.84 -57.68 1.48
N ASP A 139 -5.15 -57.36 2.74
CA ASP A 139 -5.15 -56.00 3.28
C ASP A 139 -3.72 -55.58 3.66
N TYR A 140 -3.20 -54.52 3.03
CA TYR A 140 -1.84 -54.02 3.23
C TYR A 140 -1.91 -52.64 3.91
N ARG A 141 -1.66 -52.60 5.22
CA ARG A 141 -1.32 -51.41 5.99
C ARG A 141 0.21 -51.17 5.88
N ASP A 142 0.74 -49.97 6.22
CA ASP A 142 2.06 -49.91 6.90
C ASP A 142 2.01 -51.04 7.91
N PRO A 143 2.92 -52.03 7.91
CA PRO A 143 2.67 -53.27 8.62
C PRO A 143 2.57 -52.97 10.11
N GLU A 144 1.35 -52.79 10.55
CA GLU A 144 0.80 -53.21 11.81
C GLU A 144 -0.62 -53.71 11.47
N PRO A 145 -1.03 -54.82 12.09
CA PRO A 145 -1.86 -55.84 11.45
C PRO A 145 -3.25 -55.34 11.03
N ALA A 146 -3.68 -55.78 9.85
CA ALA A 146 -5.04 -56.01 9.31
C ALA A 146 -6.23 -55.08 9.68
N GLY A 147 -6.97 -54.61 8.65
CA GLY A 147 -8.45 -54.60 8.67
C GLY A 147 -9.19 -53.25 8.51
N GLY A 148 -9.96 -53.09 7.44
CA GLY A 148 -11.36 -52.59 7.52
C GLY A 148 -11.76 -51.31 6.75
N THR A 149 -12.74 -51.46 5.83
CA THR A 149 -13.39 -50.51 4.89
C THR A 149 -14.73 -49.90 5.38
N THR A 150 -15.27 -48.83 4.74
CA THR A 150 -16.67 -48.76 4.16
C THR A 150 -17.06 -47.40 3.51
N GLU A 151 -18.07 -47.44 2.61
CA GLU A 151 -18.56 -46.49 1.57
C GLU A 151 -19.71 -45.52 1.98
N VAL A 152 -20.21 -44.63 1.07
CA VAL A 152 -21.67 -44.31 0.74
C VAL A 152 -21.87 -43.20 -0.37
N LYS A 153 -23.06 -43.21 -1.04
CA LYS A 153 -23.60 -42.65 -2.35
C LYS A 153 -24.04 -41.14 -2.47
N LYS A 154 -24.45 -40.68 -3.70
CA LYS A 154 -24.79 -39.30 -4.20
C LYS A 154 -26.18 -39.12 -4.92
N GLU A 155 -26.69 -37.86 -5.02
CA GLU A 155 -27.89 -37.32 -5.79
C GLU A 155 -27.57 -36.06 -6.70
N THR A 156 -28.52 -35.57 -7.54
CA THR A 156 -28.43 -34.63 -8.73
C THR A 156 -28.82 -33.12 -8.56
N TYR A 157 -28.40 -32.20 -9.47
CA TYR A 157 -28.44 -30.70 -9.36
C TYR A 157 -29.10 -29.89 -10.55
N PRO A 158 -29.57 -28.63 -10.34
CA PRO A 158 -30.28 -27.78 -11.34
C PRO A 158 -29.39 -26.85 -12.22
N THR A 159 -29.93 -26.36 -13.35
CA THR A 159 -29.24 -25.75 -14.51
C THR A 159 -29.27 -24.21 -14.66
N VAL A 160 -29.64 -23.44 -13.63
CA VAL A 160 -29.56 -21.96 -13.66
C VAL A 160 -28.75 -21.48 -12.46
N LEU A 161 -27.79 -20.58 -12.71
CA LEU A 161 -26.98 -19.98 -11.65
C LEU A 161 -27.91 -19.17 -10.74
N LYS A 162 -28.00 -19.55 -9.47
CA LYS A 162 -28.88 -18.88 -8.52
C LYS A 162 -28.44 -17.44 -8.33
N GLU A 163 -29.38 -16.51 -8.33
CA GLU A 163 -29.18 -15.08 -8.04
C GLU A 163 -28.46 -14.88 -6.69
N GLU A 164 -28.75 -15.76 -5.71
CA GLU A 164 -28.11 -15.82 -4.39
C GLU A 164 -26.57 -15.96 -4.42
N LEU A 165 -25.99 -16.51 -5.49
CA LEU A 165 -24.54 -16.69 -5.63
C LEU A 165 -23.83 -15.43 -6.15
N LEU A 166 -24.58 -14.51 -6.76
CA LEU A 166 -24.06 -13.28 -7.34
C LEU A 166 -24.18 -12.09 -6.39
N ASP A 167 -25.10 -12.14 -5.43
CA ASP A 167 -25.27 -11.11 -4.41
C ASP A 167 -24.41 -11.39 -3.16
N ILE A 168 -23.53 -10.45 -2.81
CA ILE A 168 -22.72 -10.51 -1.60
C ILE A 168 -23.57 -10.64 -0.33
N ASP A 169 -24.77 -10.04 -0.28
CA ASP A 169 -25.64 -10.09 0.89
C ASP A 169 -26.25 -11.47 1.10
N ALA A 170 -26.71 -12.09 0.03
CA ALA A 170 -27.22 -13.45 0.05
C ALA A 170 -26.10 -14.46 0.37
N ARG A 171 -24.90 -14.27 -0.21
CA ARG A 171 -23.72 -15.12 0.09
C ARG A 171 -23.31 -15.04 1.56
N ILE A 172 -23.24 -13.83 2.12
CA ILE A 172 -22.96 -13.63 3.55
C ILE A 172 -24.08 -14.29 4.37
N GLN A 173 -25.35 -14.11 4.01
CA GLN A 173 -26.47 -14.72 4.73
C GLN A 173 -26.37 -16.24 4.77
N GLY A 174 -26.12 -16.88 3.62
CA GLY A 174 -25.98 -18.33 3.55
C GLY A 174 -24.84 -18.86 4.42
N LYS A 175 -23.69 -18.19 4.44
CA LYS A 175 -22.58 -18.54 5.34
C LYS A 175 -22.95 -18.33 6.82
N LEU A 176 -23.65 -17.25 7.16
CA LEU A 176 -24.12 -16.99 8.52
C LEU A 176 -25.20 -17.99 8.98
N ASP A 177 -26.06 -18.47 8.08
CA ASP A 177 -27.06 -19.49 8.41
C ASP A 177 -26.39 -20.83 8.74
N LEU A 178 -25.30 -21.18 8.03
CA LEU A 178 -24.48 -22.35 8.36
C LEU A 178 -23.80 -22.22 9.74
N LEU A 179 -23.41 -21.01 10.15
CA LEU A 179 -22.87 -20.79 11.51
C LEU A 179 -23.86 -21.19 12.60
N LYS A 180 -25.18 -21.07 12.37
CA LYS A 180 -26.19 -21.47 13.37
C LYS A 180 -26.05 -22.95 13.77
N PHE A 181 -25.54 -23.79 12.88
CA PHE A 181 -25.35 -25.24 13.07
C PHE A 181 -23.93 -25.63 13.50
N SER A 182 -22.97 -24.70 13.56
CA SER A 182 -21.59 -24.99 13.95
C SER A 182 -21.44 -25.07 15.48
N THR A 183 -20.67 -26.05 15.95
CA THR A 183 -20.28 -26.19 17.37
C THR A 183 -19.09 -25.30 17.75
N MET A 184 -18.30 -24.83 16.77
CA MET A 184 -17.15 -23.94 16.94
C MET A 184 -17.37 -22.63 16.17
N ARG A 185 -18.35 -21.83 16.61
CA ARG A 185 -18.82 -20.65 15.86
C ARG A 185 -17.78 -19.55 15.69
N GLU A 186 -16.89 -19.34 16.66
CA GLU A 186 -15.81 -18.34 16.58
C GLU A 186 -14.84 -18.68 15.44
N THR A 187 -14.28 -19.88 15.44
CA THR A 187 -13.35 -20.36 14.40
C THR A 187 -14.01 -20.37 13.02
N ALA A 188 -15.28 -20.76 12.95
CA ALA A 188 -16.04 -20.75 11.71
C ALA A 188 -16.28 -19.31 11.19
N LEU A 189 -16.58 -18.36 12.07
CA LEU A 189 -16.73 -16.94 11.72
C LEU A 189 -15.41 -16.34 11.24
N SER A 190 -14.29 -16.61 11.93
CA SER A 190 -12.96 -16.16 11.49
C SER A 190 -12.62 -16.68 10.09
N GLY A 191 -13.01 -17.93 9.77
CA GLY A 191 -12.90 -18.48 8.42
C GLY A 191 -13.73 -17.70 7.39
N ILE A 192 -14.98 -17.35 7.72
CA ILE A 192 -15.85 -16.54 6.83
C ILE A 192 -15.22 -15.16 6.57
N LEU A 193 -14.71 -14.49 7.60
CA LEU A 193 -14.15 -13.14 7.49
C LEU A 193 -12.84 -13.10 6.71
N HIS A 194 -12.05 -14.18 6.76
CA HIS A 194 -10.80 -14.29 5.99
C HIS A 194 -11.04 -14.17 4.47
N ASP A 195 -12.15 -14.72 3.99
CA ASP A 195 -12.52 -14.74 2.57
C ASP A 195 -13.15 -13.44 2.06
N LEU A 196 -13.43 -12.48 2.97
CA LEU A 196 -14.11 -11.23 2.68
C LEU A 196 -13.16 -10.05 2.74
N ASP A 197 -13.40 -9.07 1.87
CA ASP A 197 -12.77 -7.77 1.93
C ASP A 197 -13.33 -6.90 3.08
N SER A 198 -12.82 -5.67 3.23
CA SER A 198 -13.25 -4.75 4.28
C SER A 198 -14.77 -4.48 4.28
N TYR A 199 -15.39 -4.38 3.09
CA TYR A 199 -16.81 -4.11 2.97
C TYR A 199 -17.67 -5.33 3.30
N GLY A 200 -17.29 -6.52 2.82
CA GLY A 200 -17.94 -7.77 3.18
C GLY A 200 -17.91 -8.04 4.69
N ARG A 201 -16.80 -7.71 5.37
CA ARG A 201 -16.70 -7.81 6.83
C ARG A 201 -17.63 -6.84 7.56
N GLU A 202 -17.76 -5.60 7.09
CA GLU A 202 -18.71 -4.62 7.64
C GLU A 202 -20.15 -5.13 7.54
N LYS A 203 -20.57 -5.64 6.38
CA LYS A 203 -21.91 -6.20 6.21
C LYS A 203 -22.15 -7.41 7.12
N THR A 204 -21.15 -8.27 7.26
CA THR A 204 -21.22 -9.43 8.16
C THR A 204 -21.39 -8.97 9.62
N PHE A 205 -20.66 -7.95 10.04
CA PHE A 205 -20.83 -7.35 11.37
C PHE A 205 -22.25 -6.82 11.59
N GLN A 206 -22.80 -6.03 10.65
CA GLN A 206 -24.16 -5.49 10.75
C GLN A 206 -25.23 -6.58 10.86
N LYS A 207 -25.08 -7.68 10.11
CA LYS A 207 -25.97 -8.84 10.22
C LYS A 207 -25.86 -9.53 11.58
N ILE A 208 -24.65 -9.67 12.11
CA ILE A 208 -24.43 -10.26 13.43
C ILE A 208 -25.04 -9.40 14.54
N LEU A 209 -25.06 -8.07 14.43
CA LEU A 209 -25.76 -7.20 15.40
C LEU A 209 -27.25 -7.53 15.56
N THR A 210 -27.88 -8.05 14.50
CA THR A 210 -29.30 -8.42 14.47
C THR A 210 -29.53 -9.90 14.78
N TRP A 211 -28.50 -10.64 15.18
CA TRP A 211 -28.58 -12.08 15.43
C TRP A 211 -29.45 -12.41 16.65
N ASP A 212 -30.28 -13.45 16.52
CA ASP A 212 -31.37 -13.80 17.42
C ASP A 212 -31.07 -14.95 18.39
N GLY A 213 -29.83 -15.44 18.44
CA GLY A 213 -29.45 -16.57 19.28
C GLY A 213 -28.99 -16.21 20.71
N PRO A 214 -28.50 -17.21 21.48
CA PRO A 214 -28.11 -17.04 22.88
C PRO A 214 -27.07 -15.94 23.09
N GLU A 215 -27.26 -15.09 24.12
CA GLU A 215 -26.41 -13.93 24.36
C GLU A 215 -24.91 -14.28 24.50
N GLU A 216 -24.58 -15.40 25.15
CA GLU A 216 -23.18 -15.83 25.28
C GLU A 216 -22.52 -16.07 23.91
N GLU A 217 -23.23 -16.72 22.99
CA GLU A 217 -22.75 -17.06 21.66
C GLU A 217 -22.71 -15.83 20.75
N HIS A 218 -23.67 -14.92 20.90
CA HIS A 218 -23.67 -13.62 20.20
C HIS A 218 -22.36 -12.89 20.50
N TRP A 219 -22.00 -12.83 21.78
CA TRP A 219 -20.80 -12.14 22.22
C TRP A 219 -19.51 -12.84 21.82
N LYS A 220 -19.49 -14.18 21.81
CA LYS A 220 -18.37 -14.94 21.23
C LYS A 220 -18.09 -14.52 19.79
N MET A 221 -19.14 -14.35 18.97
CA MET A 221 -19.00 -13.84 17.59
C MET A 221 -18.57 -12.37 17.53
N LEU A 222 -19.15 -11.49 18.37
CA LEU A 222 -18.74 -10.09 18.42
C LEU A 222 -17.26 -9.94 18.83
N ASN A 223 -16.77 -10.78 19.74
CA ASN A 223 -15.37 -10.77 20.17
C ASN A 223 -14.40 -10.97 18.98
N VAL A 224 -14.76 -11.81 17.99
CA VAL A 224 -13.94 -12.01 16.79
C VAL A 224 -13.72 -10.69 16.04
N PHE A 225 -14.76 -9.86 15.89
CA PHE A 225 -14.61 -8.52 15.30
C PHE A 225 -13.83 -7.56 16.19
N LEU A 226 -13.96 -7.68 17.51
CA LEU A 226 -13.29 -6.77 18.43
C LEU A 226 -11.81 -7.08 18.61
N ASP A 227 -11.39 -8.34 18.43
CA ASP A 227 -10.02 -8.80 18.69
C ASP A 227 -9.25 -9.16 17.42
N GLU A 228 -9.82 -9.95 16.51
CA GLU A 228 -9.12 -10.43 15.31
C GLU A 228 -9.31 -9.53 14.10
N TYR A 229 -10.50 -8.91 13.96
CA TYR A 229 -10.85 -8.07 12.82
C TYR A 229 -11.32 -6.66 13.23
N PRO A 230 -10.57 -5.92 14.07
CA PRO A 230 -10.95 -4.58 14.47
C PRO A 230 -10.97 -3.64 13.27
N PHE A 231 -12.05 -2.87 13.12
CA PHE A 231 -12.15 -1.87 12.07
C PHE A 231 -11.27 -0.67 12.39
N GLU A 232 -10.34 -0.32 11.49
CA GLU A 232 -9.50 0.88 11.60
C GLU A 232 -10.34 2.18 11.58
N TYR A 233 -11.48 2.12 10.88
CA TYR A 233 -12.48 3.18 10.83
C TYR A 233 -13.86 2.59 11.13
N ALA A 234 -14.38 2.86 12.33
CA ALA A 234 -15.52 2.12 12.86
C ALA A 234 -16.80 2.97 12.99
N ASP A 235 -17.07 3.84 12.03
CA ASP A 235 -18.34 4.60 11.96
C ASP A 235 -19.47 3.75 11.36
N ILE A 236 -19.51 2.49 11.81
CA ILE A 236 -20.49 1.49 11.40
C ILE A 236 -21.66 1.59 12.38
N PRO A 237 -22.91 1.68 11.89
CA PRO A 237 -24.08 1.73 12.77
C PRO A 237 -24.06 0.62 13.83
N GLY A 238 -24.23 1.00 15.09
CA GLY A 238 -24.25 0.08 16.23
C GLY A 238 -22.88 -0.33 16.79
N TYR A 239 -21.76 -0.06 16.10
CA TYR A 239 -20.42 -0.46 16.56
C TYR A 239 -20.06 0.13 17.93
N VAL A 240 -20.22 1.44 18.10
CA VAL A 240 -19.95 2.11 19.39
C VAL A 240 -20.84 1.54 20.50
N GLY A 241 -22.10 1.21 20.21
CA GLY A 241 -23.00 0.59 21.16
C GLY A 241 -22.54 -0.81 21.60
N VAL A 242 -21.93 -1.59 20.71
CA VAL A 242 -21.29 -2.87 21.08
C VAL A 242 -20.11 -2.64 22.01
N ILE A 243 -19.24 -1.67 21.73
CA ILE A 243 -18.10 -1.33 22.61
C ILE A 243 -18.59 -0.97 24.02
N VAL A 244 -19.62 -0.12 24.12
CA VAL A 244 -20.19 0.28 25.42
C VAL A 244 -20.69 -0.94 26.19
N LYS A 245 -21.47 -1.81 25.55
CA LYS A 245 -21.99 -3.03 26.19
C LYS A 245 -20.88 -4.01 26.56
N ASP A 246 -19.82 -4.10 25.76
CA ASP A 246 -18.69 -5.00 26.03
C ASP A 246 -17.97 -4.62 27.32
N VAL A 247 -17.70 -3.32 27.49
CA VAL A 247 -17.08 -2.77 28.69
C VAL A 247 -18.01 -2.92 29.90
N GLN A 248 -19.32 -2.72 29.74
CA GLN A 248 -20.31 -2.97 30.81
C GLN A 248 -20.26 -4.42 31.29
N ARG A 249 -20.25 -5.39 30.36
CA ARG A 249 -20.18 -6.82 30.68
C ARG A 249 -18.88 -7.16 31.41
N LYS A 250 -17.75 -6.60 30.98
CA LYS A 250 -16.47 -6.80 31.65
C LYS A 250 -16.50 -6.31 33.10
N LYS A 251 -17.08 -5.13 33.35
CA LYS A 251 -17.26 -4.58 34.71
C LYS A 251 -18.15 -5.47 35.58
N GLN A 252 -19.23 -6.02 35.02
CA GLN A 252 -20.13 -6.93 35.74
C GLN A 252 -19.45 -8.26 36.10
N GLN A 253 -18.58 -8.78 35.24
CA GLN A 253 -17.82 -10.01 35.48
C GLN A 253 -16.73 -9.83 36.54
N GLU A 254 -16.16 -8.62 36.65
CA GLU A 254 -15.05 -8.31 37.57
C GLU A 254 -15.35 -7.10 38.48
N PRO A 255 -16.39 -7.13 39.33
CA PRO A 255 -16.87 -5.96 40.07
C PRO A 255 -15.93 -5.46 41.18
N TYR A 256 -15.01 -6.32 41.65
CA TYR A 256 -14.08 -6.03 42.75
C TYR A 256 -12.65 -5.70 42.28
N LYS A 257 -12.39 -5.74 40.96
CA LYS A 257 -11.13 -5.25 40.39
C LYS A 257 -11.38 -3.88 39.79
N ASP A 258 -10.39 -2.99 39.90
CA ASP A 258 -10.36 -1.79 39.05
C ASP A 258 -10.22 -2.27 37.61
N PHE A 259 -11.35 -2.35 36.90
CA PHE A 259 -11.36 -2.88 35.54
C PHE A 259 -10.65 -1.89 34.62
N SER A 260 -9.73 -2.40 33.82
CA SER A 260 -8.94 -1.61 32.88
C SER A 260 -9.69 -1.52 31.54
N PHE A 261 -9.76 -0.33 30.95
CA PHE A 261 -10.18 -0.16 29.55
C PHE A 261 -9.08 -0.71 28.63
N ASN A 262 -9.26 -0.77 27.30
CA ASN A 262 -8.20 -1.23 26.38
C ASN A 262 -7.80 -2.74 26.46
N PHE A 263 -8.69 -3.60 26.97
CA PHE A 263 -8.48 -5.06 26.99
C PHE A 263 -8.76 -5.79 25.66
N ARG A 264 -9.16 -5.05 24.61
CA ARG A 264 -9.43 -5.58 23.25
C ARG A 264 -8.66 -4.81 22.20
N ALA A 265 -8.41 -5.44 21.05
CA ALA A 265 -7.76 -4.77 19.93
C ALA A 265 -8.56 -3.54 19.45
N ALA A 266 -9.88 -3.68 19.33
CA ALA A 266 -10.82 -2.64 18.91
C ALA A 266 -10.73 -1.33 19.71
N HIS A 267 -10.48 -1.41 21.02
CA HIS A 267 -10.38 -0.22 21.87
C HIS A 267 -9.23 0.72 21.45
N ARG A 268 -8.18 0.17 20.81
CA ARG A 268 -7.05 0.94 20.29
C ARG A 268 -7.42 1.70 19.01
N TYR A 269 -8.39 1.22 18.24
CA TYR A 269 -8.81 1.81 16.97
C TYR A 269 -9.97 2.79 17.09
N LEU A 270 -10.46 3.06 18.31
CA LEU A 270 -11.50 4.06 18.54
C LEU A 270 -10.97 5.48 18.27
N SER A 271 -11.65 6.19 17.38
CA SER A 271 -11.46 7.62 17.15
C SER A 271 -11.86 8.46 18.35
N PHE A 272 -11.38 9.71 18.38
CA PHE A 272 -11.68 10.61 19.50
C PHE A 272 -13.20 10.88 19.61
N SER A 273 -13.89 11.06 18.47
CA SER A 273 -15.35 11.22 18.45
C SER A 273 -16.09 9.98 18.99
N GLN A 274 -15.61 8.77 18.69
CA GLN A 274 -16.20 7.55 19.22
C GLN A 274 -15.97 7.39 20.72
N LEU A 275 -14.80 7.77 21.23
CA LEU A 275 -14.57 7.83 22.68
C LEU A 275 -15.55 8.82 23.33
N LEU A 276 -15.70 10.03 22.79
CA LEU A 276 -16.68 10.98 23.30
C LEU A 276 -18.11 10.42 23.29
N GLU A 277 -18.48 9.68 22.24
CA GLU A 277 -19.78 9.02 22.15
C GLU A 277 -19.95 7.89 23.17
N CYS A 278 -18.93 7.05 23.40
CA CYS A 278 -18.92 6.06 24.49
C CYS A 278 -19.18 6.73 25.85
N ALA A 279 -18.43 7.81 26.14
CA ALA A 279 -18.57 8.56 27.38
C ALA A 279 -19.90 9.33 27.48
N ARG A 280 -20.54 9.68 26.35
CA ARG A 280 -21.87 10.28 26.32
C ARG A 280 -22.96 9.27 26.66
N GLN A 281 -22.85 8.04 26.15
CA GLN A 281 -23.81 6.97 26.42
C GLN A 281 -23.74 6.48 27.87
N GLU A 282 -22.52 6.29 28.41
CA GLU A 282 -22.30 5.79 29.77
C GLU A 282 -21.20 6.58 30.52
N PRO A 283 -21.49 7.80 31.02
CA PRO A 283 -20.48 8.69 31.59
C PRO A 283 -19.75 8.08 32.80
N GLU A 284 -20.48 7.48 33.74
CA GLU A 284 -19.89 6.91 34.96
C GLU A 284 -18.94 5.74 34.65
N LEU A 285 -19.23 4.97 33.59
CA LEU A 285 -18.42 3.82 33.21
C LEU A 285 -17.06 4.23 32.65
N PHE A 286 -17.03 5.22 31.76
CA PHE A 286 -15.83 5.61 31.04
C PHE A 286 -15.04 6.73 31.71
N ARG A 287 -15.72 7.71 32.33
CA ARG A 287 -15.04 8.85 32.98
C ARG A 287 -14.42 8.50 34.34
N SER A 288 -14.67 7.29 34.83
CA SER A 288 -13.98 6.72 35.99
C SER A 288 -12.78 5.82 35.63
N ASN A 289 -12.49 5.65 34.33
CA ASN A 289 -11.45 4.74 33.85
C ASN A 289 -10.20 5.50 33.38
N SER A 290 -9.04 5.15 33.93
CA SER A 290 -7.77 5.82 33.62
C SER A 290 -7.27 5.53 32.21
N GLU A 291 -7.37 4.29 31.71
CA GLU A 291 -6.88 3.90 30.38
C GLU A 291 -7.73 4.51 29.26
N PHE A 292 -9.02 4.71 29.51
CA PHE A 292 -9.89 5.45 28.60
C PHE A 292 -9.45 6.90 28.45
N ALA A 293 -9.14 7.56 29.57
CA ALA A 293 -8.60 8.92 29.58
C ALA A 293 -7.25 9.00 28.84
N VAL A 294 -6.34 8.04 29.08
CA VAL A 294 -5.06 7.95 28.37
C VAL A 294 -5.25 7.88 26.87
N ARG A 295 -6.18 7.04 26.38
CA ARG A 295 -6.42 6.93 24.94
C ARG A 295 -6.90 8.24 24.34
N GLY A 296 -7.83 8.94 25.02
CA GLY A 296 -8.27 10.27 24.59
C GLY A 296 -7.12 11.28 24.52
N ILE A 297 -6.23 11.29 25.51
CA ILE A 297 -5.05 12.16 25.53
C ILE A 297 -4.06 11.81 24.42
N GLN A 298 -3.81 10.53 24.15
CA GLN A 298 -2.93 10.13 23.03
C GLN A 298 -3.44 10.67 21.69
N LEU A 299 -4.74 10.57 21.43
CA LEU A 299 -5.35 11.06 20.19
C LEU A 299 -5.31 12.60 20.11
N LEU A 300 -5.62 13.30 21.20
CA LEU A 300 -5.51 14.76 21.26
C LEU A 300 -4.06 15.23 21.04
N ARG A 301 -3.09 14.52 21.61
CA ARG A 301 -1.66 14.80 21.45
C ARG A 301 -1.19 14.60 20.02
N ALA A 302 -1.61 13.52 19.37
CA ALA A 302 -1.27 13.31 17.98
C ALA A 302 -1.92 14.32 17.04
N ALA A 303 -3.15 14.76 17.33
CA ALA A 303 -3.77 15.86 16.59
C ALA A 303 -2.97 17.15 16.76
N ALA A 304 -2.51 17.45 17.98
CA ALA A 304 -1.64 18.58 18.25
C ALA A 304 -0.27 18.45 17.55
N GLU A 305 0.33 17.26 17.48
CA GLU A 305 1.58 17.03 16.75
C GLU A 305 1.42 17.33 15.25
N VAL A 306 0.30 16.92 14.65
CA VAL A 306 -0.03 17.27 13.25
C VAL A 306 -0.20 18.78 13.08
N ASP A 307 -0.94 19.43 13.99
CA ASP A 307 -1.17 20.87 13.96
C ASP A 307 0.12 21.68 14.18
N ILE A 308 1.01 21.24 15.08
CA ILE A 308 2.34 21.81 15.28
C ILE A 308 3.21 21.62 14.04
N ALA A 309 3.20 20.43 13.43
CA ALA A 309 3.94 20.16 12.19
C ALA A 309 3.48 21.02 11.01
N GLN A 310 2.23 21.50 11.02
CA GLN A 310 1.64 22.39 10.02
C GLN A 310 1.75 23.90 10.37
N CYS A 311 2.19 24.24 11.59
CA CYS A 311 2.40 25.63 12.01
C CYS A 311 3.53 26.33 11.24
N SER A 312 3.20 27.27 10.35
CA SER A 312 4.19 27.99 9.51
C SER A 312 5.24 28.77 10.30
N ASP A 313 4.91 29.13 11.55
CA ASP A 313 5.79 29.83 12.47
C ASP A 313 6.60 28.83 13.31
N LEU A 314 7.90 28.73 13.03
CA LEU A 314 8.82 27.83 13.72
C LEU A 314 9.45 28.45 14.98
N ARG A 315 9.05 29.67 15.36
CA ARG A 315 9.61 30.33 16.55
C ARG A 315 9.21 29.57 17.81
N ASN A 316 10.17 29.36 18.72
CA ASN A 316 9.93 28.69 20.00
C ASN A 316 8.79 29.35 20.80
N GLU A 317 8.65 30.68 20.75
CA GLU A 317 7.56 31.38 21.43
C GLU A 317 6.18 30.98 20.89
N ALA A 318 5.99 31.03 19.57
CA ALA A 318 4.74 30.64 18.92
C ALA A 318 4.44 29.15 19.10
N GLN A 319 5.47 28.29 19.03
CA GLN A 319 5.33 26.86 19.30
C GLN A 319 4.95 26.58 20.75
N ASN A 320 5.56 27.27 21.72
CA ASN A 320 5.25 27.11 23.14
C ASN A 320 3.84 27.62 23.47
N GLU A 321 3.40 28.74 22.90
CA GLU A 321 2.03 29.25 23.07
C GLU A 321 0.99 28.29 22.48
N LYS A 322 1.28 27.73 21.31
CA LYS A 322 0.43 26.70 20.68
C LYS A 322 0.38 25.42 21.51
N GLU A 323 1.52 24.96 22.05
CA GLU A 323 1.57 23.82 22.97
C GLU A 323 0.78 24.11 24.26
N LEU A 324 0.84 25.33 24.82
CA LEU A 324 0.03 25.73 25.96
C LEU A 324 -1.48 25.70 25.66
N GLN A 325 -1.88 26.11 24.45
CA GLN A 325 -3.27 26.01 24.00
C GLN A 325 -3.72 24.54 23.91
N HIS A 326 -2.90 23.65 23.35
CA HIS A 326 -3.20 22.22 23.32
C HIS A 326 -3.27 21.61 24.73
N ILE A 327 -2.37 21.99 25.63
CA ILE A 327 -2.42 21.57 27.04
C ILE A 327 -3.71 22.03 27.72
N ALA A 328 -4.19 23.23 27.43
CA ALA A 328 -5.48 23.70 27.94
C ALA A 328 -6.62 22.80 27.44
N THR A 329 -6.63 22.39 26.17
CA THR A 329 -7.58 21.43 25.62
C THR A 329 -7.49 20.06 26.31
N TYR A 330 -6.29 19.58 26.62
CA TYR A 330 -6.10 18.30 27.34
C TYR A 330 -6.68 18.37 28.76
N LEU A 331 -6.42 19.46 29.49
CA LEU A 331 -6.94 19.66 30.84
C LEU A 331 -8.46 19.84 30.83
N GLU A 332 -9.01 20.51 29.82
CA GLU A 332 -10.45 20.64 29.63
C GLU A 332 -11.11 19.28 29.37
N PHE A 333 -10.52 18.44 28.51
CA PHE A 333 -11.00 17.07 28.27
C PHE A 333 -11.02 16.25 29.56
N LEU A 334 -9.98 16.36 30.40
CA LEU A 334 -9.89 15.64 31.67
C LEU A 334 -10.78 16.21 32.76
N ARG A 335 -11.36 17.41 32.61
CA ARG A 335 -12.11 18.10 33.68
C ARG A 335 -13.28 17.25 34.19
N ASP A 336 -13.97 16.57 33.29
CA ASP A 336 -15.19 15.83 33.59
C ASP A 336 -14.92 14.41 34.12
N PHE A 337 -13.66 14.00 34.25
CA PHE A 337 -13.24 12.69 34.78
C PHE A 337 -13.13 12.68 36.30
N THR A 338 -13.31 11.50 36.91
CA THR A 338 -13.11 11.34 38.37
C THR A 338 -11.64 11.59 38.73
N PRO A 339 -11.33 12.43 39.74
CA PRO A 339 -9.96 12.79 40.07
C PRO A 339 -9.03 11.58 40.25
N SER A 340 -9.44 10.60 41.05
CA SER A 340 -8.66 9.39 41.33
C SER A 340 -8.25 8.58 40.09
N ALA A 341 -8.99 8.69 38.98
CA ALA A 341 -8.69 7.97 37.74
C ALA A 341 -7.65 8.71 36.87
N VAL A 342 -7.62 10.04 36.91
CA VAL A 342 -6.84 10.86 35.97
C VAL A 342 -5.76 11.72 36.63
N ASP A 343 -5.65 11.70 37.95
CA ASP A 343 -4.69 12.54 38.69
C ASP A 343 -3.24 12.28 38.25
N SER A 344 -2.85 11.04 37.95
CA SER A 344 -1.51 10.75 37.40
C SER A 344 -1.26 11.43 36.05
N VAL A 345 -2.26 11.39 35.15
CA VAL A 345 -2.19 11.98 33.81
C VAL A 345 -2.21 13.51 33.91
N ARG A 346 -3.06 14.07 34.79
CA ARG A 346 -3.11 15.50 35.08
C ARG A 346 -1.77 16.00 35.63
N VAL A 347 -1.12 15.26 36.52
CA VAL A 347 0.21 15.58 37.05
C VAL A 347 1.25 15.63 35.94
N MET A 348 1.25 14.67 35.01
CA MET A 348 2.17 14.67 33.86
C MET A 348 1.92 15.86 32.92
N ILE A 349 0.66 16.18 32.62
CA ILE A 349 0.29 17.33 31.77
C ILE A 349 0.62 18.65 32.46
N LEU A 350 0.30 18.80 33.74
CA LEU A 350 0.61 20.01 34.53
C LEU A 350 2.12 20.18 34.73
N HIS A 351 2.87 19.08 34.89
CA HIS A 351 4.33 19.13 34.89
C HIS A 351 4.85 19.73 33.58
N ARG A 352 4.36 19.27 32.43
CA ARG A 352 4.72 19.85 31.13
C ARG A 352 4.27 21.31 31.00
N LYS A 353 3.06 21.64 31.47
CA LYS A 353 2.55 23.02 31.52
C LYS A 353 3.47 23.93 32.32
N LEU A 354 3.93 23.48 33.49
CA LEU A 354 4.86 24.22 34.34
C LEU A 354 6.23 24.38 33.66
N GLN A 355 6.74 23.35 32.98
CA GLN A 355 7.98 23.48 32.20
C GLN A 355 7.85 24.59 31.16
N LEU A 356 6.75 24.62 30.40
CA LEU A 356 6.49 25.64 29.39
C LEU A 356 6.28 27.02 29.99
N LEU A 357 5.44 27.17 31.02
CA LEU A 357 5.17 28.47 31.64
C LEU A 357 6.43 29.07 32.29
N ASN A 358 7.30 28.24 32.86
CA ASN A 358 8.61 28.68 33.36
C ASN A 358 9.52 29.22 32.24
N ILE A 359 9.29 28.83 30.99
CA ILE A 359 10.01 29.29 29.80
C ILE A 359 9.32 30.51 29.20
N VAL A 360 7.98 30.48 29.03
CA VAL A 360 7.16 31.51 28.38
C VAL A 360 7.03 32.77 29.24
N TYR A 361 7.00 32.68 30.57
CA TYR A 361 6.95 33.85 31.45
C TYR A 361 8.03 34.90 31.13
N TRP A 362 9.18 34.41 30.71
CA TRP A 362 10.34 35.21 30.38
C TRP A 362 10.24 35.99 29.07
N THR A 363 9.33 35.61 28.18
CA THR A 363 9.02 36.31 26.93
C THR A 363 7.71 37.08 27.06
N ASN A 364 6.75 36.52 27.81
CA ASN A 364 5.46 37.13 28.13
C ASN A 364 5.18 37.14 29.65
N PRO A 365 5.56 38.22 30.37
CA PRO A 365 5.39 38.34 31.82
C PRO A 365 3.93 38.29 32.30
N SER A 366 2.94 38.49 31.43
CA SER A 366 1.52 38.42 31.82
C SER A 366 1.06 37.01 32.19
N THR A 367 1.84 35.98 31.85
CA THR A 367 1.56 34.56 32.16
C THR A 367 1.88 34.18 33.61
N VAL A 368 2.40 35.11 34.42
CA VAL A 368 2.79 34.86 35.82
C VAL A 368 1.64 34.36 36.70
N THR A 369 0.42 34.86 36.47
CA THR A 369 -0.78 34.41 37.18
C THR A 369 -1.17 32.99 36.77
N GLU A 370 -1.00 32.65 35.49
CA GLU A 370 -1.22 31.30 35.00
C GLU A 370 -0.20 30.31 35.56
N LEU A 371 1.07 30.72 35.67
CA LEU A 371 2.13 29.92 36.33
C LEU A 371 1.78 29.64 37.79
N LEU A 372 1.32 30.64 38.54
CA LEU A 372 0.90 30.47 39.93
C LEU A 372 -0.28 29.50 40.05
N ASN A 373 -1.31 29.67 39.23
CA ASN A 373 -2.49 28.80 39.23
C ASN A 373 -2.11 27.35 38.86
N ALA A 374 -1.31 27.16 37.81
CA ALA A 374 -0.84 25.84 37.40
C ALA A 374 0.00 25.16 38.49
N LEU A 375 0.83 25.92 39.22
CA LEU A 375 1.62 25.38 40.33
C LEU A 375 0.74 24.95 41.49
N VAL A 376 -0.26 25.76 41.85
CA VAL A 376 -1.24 25.43 42.91
C VAL A 376 -1.99 24.15 42.55
N ASP A 377 -2.48 24.04 41.31
CA ASP A 377 -3.20 22.86 40.85
C ASP A 377 -2.29 21.62 40.79
N TYR A 378 -1.05 21.78 40.35
CA TYR A 378 -0.05 20.71 40.35
C TYR A 378 0.20 20.19 41.78
N VAL A 379 0.50 21.05 42.74
CA VAL A 379 0.82 20.64 44.12
C VAL A 379 -0.39 20.01 44.82
N LYS A 380 -1.60 20.51 44.56
CA LYS A 380 -2.85 19.92 45.08
C LYS A 380 -3.01 18.45 44.70
N ILE A 381 -2.62 18.08 43.48
CA ILE A 381 -2.78 16.72 42.95
C ILE A 381 -1.53 15.88 43.20
N ALA A 382 -0.35 16.41 42.85
CA ALA A 382 0.95 15.73 42.93
C ALA A 382 1.40 15.45 44.36
N GLY A 383 0.86 16.15 45.36
CA GLY A 383 1.38 16.14 46.73
C GLY A 383 2.38 17.29 46.96
N GLY A 384 2.52 17.68 48.23
CA GLY A 384 3.37 18.79 48.67
C GLY A 384 4.86 18.53 48.44
N HIS A 385 5.56 18.04 49.46
CA HIS A 385 6.99 17.69 49.37
C HIS A 385 7.24 16.25 48.94
N THR A 386 6.27 15.36 49.17
CA THR A 386 6.33 13.96 48.77
C THR A 386 5.36 13.74 47.64
N LEU A 387 5.87 13.28 46.50
CA LEU A 387 5.05 12.90 45.36
C LEU A 387 4.05 11.83 45.82
N GLY A 388 2.77 12.09 45.56
CA GLY A 388 1.69 11.17 45.86
C GLY A 388 1.91 9.83 45.16
N THR A 389 1.38 8.76 45.77
CA THR A 389 1.44 7.43 45.17
C THR A 389 0.44 7.36 44.02
N PHE A 390 0.93 7.47 42.78
CA PHE A 390 0.12 7.27 41.58
C PHE A 390 0.19 5.83 41.12
N ARG A 391 -0.95 5.26 40.72
CA ARG A 391 -0.96 3.96 40.04
C ARG A 391 -0.33 4.13 38.65
N TYR A 392 0.53 3.21 38.25
CA TYR A 392 1.07 3.18 36.89
C TYR A 392 -0.08 3.07 35.89
N ILE A 393 -0.14 4.03 34.97
CA ILE A 393 -1.13 4.16 33.92
C ILE A 393 -0.28 4.28 32.64
N GLY A 394 -0.60 3.52 31.60
CA GLY A 394 0.23 3.39 30.39
C GLY A 394 0.64 4.74 29.76
N SER A 395 1.59 4.72 28.82
CA SER A 395 2.16 5.95 28.25
C SER A 395 1.11 6.83 27.55
N CYS A 396 0.85 8.02 28.11
CA CYS A 396 0.03 9.08 27.49
C CYS A 396 0.86 10.03 26.59
N GLY A 397 2.12 9.69 26.32
CA GLY A 397 3.04 10.53 25.53
C GLY A 397 3.71 11.66 26.32
N PHE A 398 3.49 11.76 27.63
CA PHE A 398 4.21 12.68 28.50
C PHE A 398 5.27 11.93 29.33
N ASP A 399 6.30 12.66 29.76
CA ASP A 399 7.34 12.09 30.63
C ASP A 399 6.77 11.74 32.01
N SER A 400 7.21 10.61 32.56
CA SER A 400 6.85 10.21 33.93
C SER A 400 7.44 11.16 34.97
N VAL A 401 6.65 11.48 35.99
CA VAL A 401 7.11 12.29 37.12
C VAL A 401 7.69 11.39 38.21
N SER A 402 8.93 11.64 38.58
CA SER A 402 9.66 11.01 39.68
C SER A 402 9.82 12.01 40.84
N GLN A 403 10.19 11.54 42.04
CA GLN A 403 10.41 12.47 43.14
C GLN A 403 11.48 13.55 42.82
N GLY A 404 12.54 13.17 42.08
CA GLY A 404 13.61 14.10 41.72
C GLY A 404 13.15 15.24 40.80
N ASN A 405 12.41 14.93 39.72
CA ASN A 405 11.92 15.97 38.81
C ASN A 405 10.71 16.75 39.40
N HIS A 406 9.92 16.13 40.29
CA HIS A 406 8.88 16.80 41.07
C HIS A 406 9.45 17.91 41.97
N ASP A 407 10.48 17.60 42.75
CA ASP A 407 11.15 18.59 43.60
C ASP A 407 11.77 19.72 42.77
N GLU A 408 12.30 19.37 41.59
CA GLU A 408 12.92 20.31 40.67
C GLU A 408 11.92 21.29 40.06
N ILE A 409 10.77 20.81 39.54
CA ILE A 409 9.80 21.69 38.91
C ILE A 409 9.16 22.65 39.91
N ILE A 410 8.91 22.23 41.15
CA ILE A 410 8.39 23.09 42.22
C ILE A 410 9.40 24.18 42.53
N ARG A 411 10.67 23.81 42.76
CA ARG A 411 11.75 24.77 43.05
C ARG A 411 11.92 25.79 41.92
N LYS A 412 11.94 25.31 40.67
CA LYS A 412 12.10 26.17 39.48
C LYS A 412 10.92 27.14 39.33
N SER A 413 9.69 26.65 39.52
CA SER A 413 8.47 27.48 39.44
C SER A 413 8.42 28.55 40.53
N LEU A 414 8.76 28.18 41.77
CA LEU A 414 8.84 29.12 42.88
C LEU A 414 9.93 30.18 42.67
N ALA A 415 11.11 29.79 42.19
CA ALA A 415 12.17 30.73 41.84
C ALA A 415 11.71 31.74 40.78
N THR A 416 11.04 31.27 39.72
CA THR A 416 10.46 32.13 38.69
C THR A 416 9.41 33.09 39.29
N LEU A 417 8.50 32.61 40.14
CA LEU A 417 7.47 33.43 40.79
C LEU A 417 8.07 34.48 41.75
N TRP A 418 9.07 34.12 42.55
CA TRP A 418 9.75 35.08 43.44
C TRP A 418 10.60 36.11 42.70
N SER A 419 11.04 35.80 41.48
CA SER A 419 11.69 36.75 40.59
C SER A 419 10.70 37.65 39.81
N SER A 420 9.39 37.46 40.01
CA SER A 420 8.34 38.18 39.29
C SER A 420 7.83 39.42 40.02
N ALA A 421 6.97 40.19 39.34
CA ALA A 421 6.29 41.35 39.92
C ALA A 421 5.15 40.99 40.90
N ILE A 422 4.79 39.71 41.06
CA ILE A 422 3.80 39.28 42.04
C ILE A 422 4.37 39.46 43.45
N GLY A 423 3.59 40.11 44.34
CA GLY A 423 3.98 40.27 45.74
C GLY A 423 4.11 38.93 46.47
N GLY A 424 5.18 38.76 47.25
CA GLY A 424 5.46 37.52 47.99
C GLY A 424 4.31 37.04 48.89
N GLU A 425 3.56 37.96 49.51
CA GLU A 425 2.34 37.68 50.29
C GLU A 425 1.28 36.90 49.48
N ALA A 426 1.09 37.22 48.20
CA ALA A 426 0.11 36.53 47.35
C ALA A 426 0.55 35.10 47.03
N ILE A 427 1.84 34.89 46.76
CA ILE A 427 2.44 33.56 46.54
C ILE A 427 2.30 32.72 47.81
N PHE A 428 2.64 33.30 48.96
CA PHE A 428 2.50 32.63 50.26
C PHE A 428 1.05 32.29 50.56
N SER A 429 0.10 33.21 50.35
CA SER A 429 -1.31 32.96 50.59
C SER A 429 -1.87 31.83 49.72
N ALA A 430 -1.47 31.76 48.45
CA ALA A 430 -1.95 30.74 47.51
C ALA A 430 -1.43 29.32 47.84
N LEU A 431 -0.22 29.23 48.39
CA LEU A 431 0.46 27.94 48.65
C LEU A 431 0.43 27.50 50.11
N ARG A 432 0.03 28.37 51.05
CA ARG A 432 0.03 28.12 52.51
C ARG A 432 -0.69 26.83 52.91
N ALA A 433 -1.76 26.47 52.20
CA ALA A 433 -2.56 25.28 52.49
C ALA A 433 -1.96 23.96 51.97
N HIS A 434 -0.92 24.02 51.13
CA HIS A 434 -0.46 22.88 50.34
C HIS A 434 1.04 22.56 50.48
N LEU A 435 1.84 23.50 51.00
CA LEU A 435 3.27 23.31 51.26
C LEU A 435 3.54 23.55 52.75
N GLU A 436 4.07 22.57 53.47
CA GLU A 436 4.59 22.77 54.83
C GLU A 436 6.04 23.27 54.72
N TRP A 437 6.24 24.58 54.55
CA TRP A 437 7.54 25.18 54.21
C TRP A 437 8.35 25.67 55.42
N THR A 438 7.86 25.50 56.65
CA THR A 438 8.45 26.11 57.85
C THR A 438 9.67 25.38 58.41
N THR A 439 9.90 24.11 58.08
CA THR A 439 10.97 23.31 58.71
C THR A 439 12.29 23.26 57.94
N LYS A 440 12.31 23.49 56.62
CA LYS A 440 13.53 23.36 55.78
C LYS A 440 14.25 24.67 55.44
N LEU A 441 13.67 25.84 55.75
CA LEU A 441 14.32 27.13 55.51
C LEU A 441 15.47 27.44 56.49
N GLN A 442 15.62 26.66 57.57
CA GLN A 442 16.69 26.88 58.56
C GLN A 442 18.00 26.12 58.27
N ASP A 443 17.97 24.99 57.53
CA ASP A 443 19.15 24.11 57.43
C ASP A 443 20.03 24.31 56.17
N ASN A 444 19.52 24.88 55.08
CA ASN A 444 20.27 24.93 53.80
C ASN A 444 21.01 26.25 53.51
N GLY A 445 20.94 27.25 54.41
CA GLY A 445 21.49 28.60 54.18
C GLY A 445 23.02 28.68 54.05
N GLN A 446 23.76 27.69 54.56
CA GLN A 446 25.24 27.73 54.59
C GLN A 446 25.91 26.97 53.44
N GLN A 447 25.28 25.95 52.83
CA GLN A 447 25.85 25.18 51.72
C GLN A 447 25.65 25.81 50.33
N LEU A 448 24.62 26.64 50.14
CA LEU A 448 24.38 27.39 48.89
C LEU A 448 25.33 28.59 48.70
N SER A 449 26.26 28.82 49.65
CA SER A 449 27.03 30.07 49.80
C SER A 449 28.20 30.30 48.86
N SER A 450 28.63 29.27 48.14
CA SER A 450 29.84 29.31 47.32
C SER A 450 29.60 29.00 45.85
N GLN A 451 28.38 28.62 45.45
CA GLN A 451 28.10 28.28 44.05
C GLN A 451 27.82 29.53 43.23
N THR A 452 28.69 29.78 42.26
CA THR A 452 28.45 30.71 41.15
C THR A 452 27.73 29.93 40.05
N SER A 453 26.64 30.46 39.50
CA SER A 453 25.92 29.81 38.39
C SER A 453 25.88 30.73 37.18
N LEU A 454 26.13 30.13 36.01
CA LEU A 454 26.14 30.79 34.71
C LEU A 454 25.61 29.81 33.66
N ILE A 455 24.35 29.99 33.23
CA ILE A 455 23.68 29.08 32.30
C ILE A 455 22.83 29.88 31.32
N PHE A 456 22.83 29.51 30.04
CA PHE A 456 21.89 30.06 29.08
C PHE A 456 20.45 29.74 29.49
N CYS A 457 19.56 30.72 29.36
CA CYS A 457 18.14 30.49 29.60
C CYS A 457 17.57 29.51 28.58
N GLU A 458 16.78 28.54 29.03
CA GLU A 458 16.03 27.61 28.15
C GLU A 458 15.05 28.33 27.23
N SER A 459 14.63 29.55 27.59
CA SER A 459 13.78 30.42 26.77
C SER A 459 14.49 31.11 25.61
N ASN A 460 15.78 30.85 25.42
CA ASN A 460 16.48 31.37 24.25
C ASN A 460 15.95 30.72 22.96
N PRO A 461 15.71 31.51 21.91
CA PRO A 461 15.29 30.96 20.63
C PRO A 461 16.41 30.13 20.01
N THR A 462 16.05 28.99 19.44
CA THR A 462 16.96 28.10 18.69
C THR A 462 17.18 28.57 17.26
N TYR A 463 16.23 29.31 16.71
CA TYR A 463 16.25 29.90 15.37
C TYR A 463 15.80 31.36 15.40
N PHE A 464 16.46 32.18 14.59
CA PHE A 464 16.19 33.60 14.38
C PHE A 464 15.85 33.83 12.91
N LEU A 465 14.92 34.74 12.59
CA LEU A 465 14.72 35.18 11.21
C LEU A 465 15.90 36.05 10.75
N PRO A 466 16.11 36.20 9.42
CA PRO A 466 17.14 37.07 8.87
C PRO A 466 17.13 38.51 9.39
N GLU A 467 15.96 39.02 9.76
CA GLU A 467 15.80 40.40 10.25
C GLU A 467 15.87 40.50 11.79
N ASP A 468 15.84 39.37 12.50
CA ASP A 468 15.78 39.38 13.96
C ASP A 468 17.15 39.78 14.57
N PRO A 469 17.15 40.56 15.66
CA PRO A 469 18.36 40.80 16.43
C PRO A 469 18.79 39.52 17.16
N LEU A 470 20.10 39.22 17.14
CA LEU A 470 20.67 38.12 17.91
C LEU A 470 20.69 38.49 19.39
N ARG A 471 19.62 38.15 20.09
CA ARG A 471 19.44 38.38 21.52
C ARG A 471 19.30 37.06 22.25
N VAL A 472 20.17 36.85 23.23
CA VAL A 472 20.15 35.69 24.14
C VAL A 472 20.10 36.16 25.57
N TYR A 473 19.59 35.30 26.44
CA TYR A 473 19.46 35.57 27.85
C TYR A 473 20.30 34.57 28.64
N VAL A 474 21.03 35.08 29.61
CA VAL A 474 21.85 34.29 30.50
C VAL A 474 21.35 34.47 31.92
N ARG A 475 21.24 33.36 32.63
CA ARG A 475 20.84 33.31 34.03
C ARG A 475 22.11 33.26 34.86
N THR A 476 22.24 34.20 35.79
CA THR A 476 23.44 34.37 36.61
C THR A 476 23.11 34.52 38.08
N CYS A 477 23.88 33.86 38.94
CA CYS A 477 23.87 34.10 40.40
C CYS A 477 25.30 34.25 40.90
N ASN A 478 25.54 35.23 41.78
CA ASN A 478 26.86 35.55 42.37
C ASN A 478 27.96 35.93 41.34
N VAL A 479 27.55 36.47 40.19
CA VAL A 479 28.40 36.94 39.09
C VAL A 479 28.47 38.48 39.12
N LYS A 480 29.65 39.06 38.92
CA LYS A 480 29.88 40.53 38.99
C LYS A 480 30.23 41.15 37.64
N SER A 481 30.80 40.39 36.72
CA SER A 481 30.97 40.77 35.32
C SER A 481 30.63 39.56 34.44
N LEU A 482 30.26 39.79 33.20
CA LEU A 482 30.12 38.75 32.19
C LEU A 482 30.84 39.18 30.93
N THR A 483 31.65 38.31 30.37
CA THR A 483 32.19 38.51 29.02
C THR A 483 31.51 37.54 28.07
N ALA A 484 30.99 38.06 26.97
CA ALA A 484 30.31 37.29 25.93
C ALA A 484 31.00 37.50 24.58
N TYR A 485 31.44 36.41 23.98
CA TYR A 485 31.99 36.36 22.64
C TYR A 485 30.98 35.77 21.66
N LEU A 486 30.82 36.43 20.51
CA LEU A 486 30.05 35.92 19.38
C LEU A 486 31.01 35.52 18.27
N TYR A 487 30.93 34.28 17.80
CA TYR A 487 31.71 33.77 16.68
C TYR A 487 30.78 33.44 15.51
N GLU A 488 31.02 34.02 14.33
CA GLU A 488 30.35 33.61 13.10
C GLU A 488 31.07 32.40 12.49
N ILE A 489 30.33 31.30 12.27
CA ILE A 489 30.88 30.10 11.65
C ILE A 489 30.69 30.20 10.14
N LYS A 490 31.80 30.10 9.40
CA LYS A 490 31.79 29.96 7.94
C LYS A 490 31.23 28.59 7.55
N THR A 491 29.90 28.51 7.49
CA THR A 491 29.14 27.28 7.26
C THR A 491 29.62 26.49 6.04
N MET A 492 29.85 27.15 4.91
CA MET A 492 30.31 26.49 3.68
C MET A 492 31.67 25.81 3.84
N GLU A 493 32.63 26.49 4.46
CA GLU A 493 33.95 25.94 4.74
C GLU A 493 33.87 24.79 5.75
N TYR A 494 33.03 24.93 6.78
CA TYR A 494 32.78 23.90 7.78
C TYR A 494 32.21 22.62 7.15
N TYR A 495 31.15 22.73 6.34
CA TYR A 495 30.50 21.55 5.75
C TYR A 495 31.37 20.87 4.69
N SER A 496 32.11 21.63 3.88
CA SER A 496 33.10 21.08 2.94
C SER A 496 34.18 20.26 3.65
N ARG A 497 34.69 20.76 4.79
CA ARG A 497 35.79 20.13 5.52
C ARG A 497 35.35 18.99 6.43
N LEU A 498 34.33 19.23 7.28
CA LEU A 498 33.94 18.32 8.36
C LEU A 498 32.74 17.43 8.01
N ARG A 499 31.98 17.76 6.96
CA ARG A 499 30.91 16.92 6.37
C ARG A 499 29.88 16.39 7.35
N ARG A 500 29.60 17.18 8.36
CA ARG A 500 28.63 16.88 9.41
C ARG A 500 27.90 18.16 9.78
N GLU A 501 26.76 18.02 10.42
CA GLU A 501 26.05 19.18 10.94
C GLU A 501 26.89 19.92 12.01
N ILE A 502 26.72 21.23 12.12
CA ILE A 502 27.35 22.03 13.18
C ILE A 502 26.63 21.72 14.50
N LYS A 503 27.38 21.23 15.48
CA LYS A 503 26.91 20.85 16.81
C LYS A 503 27.69 21.60 17.89
N GLY A 504 27.17 21.60 19.12
CA GLY A 504 27.66 22.42 20.24
C GLY A 504 29.12 22.17 20.65
N ASP A 505 29.68 21.03 20.23
CA ASP A 505 31.04 20.59 20.46
C ASP A 505 32.06 21.17 19.44
N ILE A 506 31.68 22.16 18.64
CA ILE A 506 32.58 22.82 17.68
C ILE A 506 33.80 23.43 18.39
N CYS A 507 35.00 23.14 17.87
CA CYS A 507 36.24 23.74 18.35
C CYS A 507 36.33 25.20 17.85
N LEU A 508 36.51 26.15 18.76
CA LEU A 508 36.64 27.58 18.47
C LEU A 508 38.10 28.06 18.45
N ASP A 509 39.06 27.15 18.69
CA ASP A 509 40.48 27.50 18.77
C ASP A 509 40.98 28.08 17.44
N GLY A 510 41.57 29.26 17.52
CA GLY A 510 42.07 29.99 16.35
C GLY A 510 41.02 30.83 15.60
N LEU A 511 39.77 30.90 16.05
CA LEU A 511 38.78 31.87 15.57
C LEU A 511 38.84 33.16 16.38
N LEU A 512 38.67 34.31 15.70
CA LEU A 512 38.50 35.60 16.35
C LEU A 512 37.00 35.89 16.54
N PRO A 513 36.59 36.44 17.70
CA PRO A 513 35.20 36.80 17.92
C PRO A 513 34.77 37.94 17.00
N THR A 514 33.60 37.80 16.38
CA THR A 514 32.94 38.82 15.56
C THR A 514 32.53 40.03 16.41
N GLU A 515 32.06 39.78 17.62
CA GLU A 515 31.68 40.80 18.61
C GLU A 515 32.06 40.31 20.01
N GLU A 516 32.58 41.23 20.82
CA GLU A 516 32.91 41.01 22.22
C GLU A 516 32.11 42.02 23.05
N LEU A 517 31.42 41.53 24.07
CA LEU A 517 30.65 42.35 25.00
C LEU A 517 31.05 42.04 26.44
N VAL A 518 31.32 43.09 27.22
CA VAL A 518 31.53 43.01 28.66
C VAL A 518 30.35 43.68 29.35
N ILE A 519 29.65 42.94 30.19
CA ILE A 519 28.45 43.39 30.90
C ILE A 519 28.78 43.51 32.38
N ASP A 520 28.61 44.72 32.93
CA ASP A 520 28.79 44.97 34.36
C ASP A 520 27.54 44.57 35.15
N LEU A 521 27.72 43.63 36.08
CA LEU A 521 26.70 43.12 37.00
C LEU A 521 27.02 43.46 38.46
N SER A 522 27.95 44.39 38.70
CA SER A 522 28.40 44.77 40.04
C SER A 522 27.25 45.22 40.96
N HIS A 523 26.22 45.84 40.36
CA HIS A 523 24.99 46.31 40.99
C HIS A 523 24.08 45.21 41.55
N LEU A 524 24.22 43.95 41.10
CA LEU A 524 23.41 42.84 41.60
C LEU A 524 23.88 42.44 43.01
N THR A 525 22.96 42.24 43.93
CA THR A 525 23.31 41.80 45.28
C THR A 525 23.75 40.34 45.27
N GLN A 526 24.55 39.93 46.26
CA GLN A 526 24.85 38.52 46.47
C GLN A 526 23.50 37.78 46.63
N TRP A 527 23.42 36.53 46.16
CA TRP A 527 22.19 35.70 46.16
C TRP A 527 21.10 36.08 45.17
N GLN A 528 21.23 37.21 44.46
CA GLN A 528 20.25 37.62 43.46
C GLN A 528 20.49 36.86 42.16
N GLU A 529 19.61 35.91 41.86
CA GLU A 529 19.52 35.33 40.52
C GLU A 529 18.94 36.37 39.56
N SER A 530 19.67 36.66 38.49
CA SER A 530 19.27 37.65 37.50
C SER A 530 19.33 37.08 36.10
N ARG A 531 18.38 37.51 35.27
CA ARG A 531 18.34 37.18 33.85
C ARG A 531 18.86 38.37 33.06
N VAL A 532 20.05 38.20 32.49
CA VAL A 532 20.79 39.25 31.80
C VAL A 532 20.59 39.09 30.29
N PRO A 533 20.02 40.09 29.59
CA PRO A 533 19.95 40.09 28.13
C PRO A 533 21.31 40.45 27.53
N ILE A 534 21.75 39.66 26.56
CA ILE A 534 22.93 39.90 25.74
C ILE A 534 22.43 40.07 24.31
N GLU A 535 22.53 41.29 23.79
CA GLU A 535 22.12 41.65 22.42
C GLU A 535 23.35 42.00 21.60
N PHE A 536 23.61 41.22 20.54
CA PHE A 536 24.71 41.47 19.61
C PHE A 536 24.23 42.36 18.47
N ARG A 537 24.72 43.61 18.45
CA ARG A 537 24.18 44.64 17.55
C ARG A 537 24.92 44.70 16.22
N ARG A 538 26.17 44.23 16.14
CA ARG A 538 26.92 44.23 14.87
C ARG A 538 26.33 43.27 13.83
N THR A 539 25.54 42.29 14.27
CA THR A 539 24.87 41.30 13.42
C THR A 539 23.45 41.69 12.97
N LYS A 540 23.01 42.92 13.24
CA LYS A 540 21.65 43.38 12.88
C LYS A 540 21.40 43.40 11.37
N ASN A 541 22.46 43.61 10.57
CA ASN A 541 22.41 43.61 9.10
C ASN A 541 22.86 42.28 8.46
N CYS A 542 23.24 41.26 9.25
CA CYS A 542 23.59 39.95 8.70
C CYS A 542 22.31 39.20 8.31
N GLN A 543 22.22 38.76 7.06
CA GLN A 543 21.04 38.07 6.49
C GLN A 543 20.89 36.64 7.05
N ARG A 544 21.84 35.74 6.79
CA ARG A 544 21.76 34.32 7.22
C ARG A 544 23.12 33.84 7.73
N GLY A 545 23.13 33.01 8.77
CA GLY A 545 24.37 32.53 9.38
C GLY A 545 24.18 31.59 10.56
N VAL A 546 25.26 30.89 10.91
CA VAL A 546 25.36 30.11 12.15
C VAL A 546 26.37 30.77 13.05
N PHE A 547 25.96 31.08 14.27
CA PHE A 547 26.76 31.77 15.25
C PHE A 547 26.94 30.92 16.50
N VAL A 548 28.09 31.05 17.15
CA VAL A 548 28.36 30.43 18.43
C VAL A 548 28.57 31.53 19.44
N VAL A 549 27.79 31.54 20.52
CA VAL A 549 28.00 32.45 21.64
C VAL A 549 28.68 31.68 22.75
N GLU A 550 29.77 32.24 23.27
CA GLU A 550 30.47 31.75 24.45
C GLU A 550 30.46 32.84 25.51
N VAL A 551 29.87 32.54 26.67
CA VAL A 551 29.82 33.45 27.81
C VAL A 551 30.61 32.82 28.94
N PHE A 552 31.54 33.58 29.52
CA PHE A 552 32.41 33.07 30.56
C PHE A 552 32.67 34.10 31.65
N GLU A 553 32.84 33.59 32.87
CA GLU A 553 33.23 34.36 34.05
C GLU A 553 33.83 33.40 35.10
N LYS A 554 34.94 33.78 35.76
CA LYS A 554 35.55 33.05 36.91
C LYS A 554 35.72 31.53 36.71
N GLY A 555 36.06 31.10 35.49
CA GLY A 555 36.29 29.70 35.15
C GLY A 555 35.03 28.88 34.83
N ILE A 556 33.84 29.50 34.82
CA ILE A 556 32.60 28.88 34.32
C ILE A 556 32.35 29.42 32.91
N THR A 557 32.16 28.52 31.95
CA THR A 557 31.88 28.83 30.55
C THR A 557 30.56 28.19 30.15
N CYS A 558 29.69 28.92 29.46
CA CYS A 558 28.53 28.35 28.79
C CYS A 558 28.54 28.72 27.32
N ARG A 559 28.12 27.79 26.45
CA ARG A 559 28.14 27.95 25.00
C ARG A 559 26.78 27.61 24.39
N ALA A 560 26.37 28.37 23.37
CA ALA A 560 25.15 28.13 22.61
C ALA A 560 25.38 28.34 21.12
N ILE A 561 24.65 27.59 20.28
CA ILE A 561 24.61 27.80 18.84
C ILE A 561 23.32 28.53 18.50
N LEU A 562 23.46 29.64 17.77
CA LEU A 562 22.36 30.44 17.26
C LEU A 562 22.32 30.30 15.74
N ARG A 563 21.17 29.88 15.20
CA ARG A 563 20.96 29.78 13.75
C ARG A 563 20.08 30.94 13.29
N LYS A 564 20.57 31.76 12.37
CA LYS A 564 19.84 32.89 11.78
C LYS A 564 19.52 32.55 10.33
N GLY A 565 18.24 32.36 10.05
CA GLY A 565 17.74 31.85 8.77
C GLY A 565 17.89 30.34 8.58
N PHE A 566 17.18 29.80 7.59
CA PHE A 566 17.23 28.41 7.15
C PHE A 566 16.73 28.27 5.70
N LEU A 567 17.11 27.19 5.03
CA LEU A 567 16.68 26.91 3.65
C LEU A 567 15.78 25.67 3.64
N ARG A 568 14.76 25.69 2.77
CA ARG A 568 13.93 24.53 2.44
C ARG A 568 14.23 24.07 1.02
N HIS A 569 13.89 22.83 0.69
CA HIS A 569 14.05 22.32 -0.66
C HIS A 569 12.95 21.32 -1.02
N VAL A 570 12.75 21.12 -2.32
CA VAL A 570 11.90 20.09 -2.93
C VAL A 570 12.74 19.28 -3.87
N GLU A 571 12.55 17.96 -3.85
CA GLU A 571 13.22 17.01 -4.73
C GLU A 571 12.22 16.41 -5.73
N ARG A 572 12.62 16.35 -7.00
CA ARG A 572 11.96 15.56 -8.05
C ARG A 572 12.99 14.64 -8.70
N ILE A 573 12.63 13.38 -8.92
CA ILE A 573 13.48 12.47 -9.68
C ILE A 573 13.17 12.61 -11.16
N THR A 574 14.19 12.82 -11.98
CA THR A 574 14.09 13.09 -13.42
C THR A 574 15.06 12.19 -14.18
N THR A 575 14.93 12.13 -15.51
CA THR A 575 15.91 11.44 -16.37
C THR A 575 17.35 11.95 -16.24
N GLN A 576 17.55 13.17 -15.75
CA GLN A 576 18.88 13.76 -15.55
C GLN A 576 19.46 13.52 -14.16
N GLY A 577 18.66 13.01 -13.21
CA GLY A 577 19.05 12.85 -11.81
C GLY A 577 18.03 13.46 -10.84
N HIS A 578 18.55 13.93 -9.72
CA HIS A 578 17.79 14.62 -8.69
C HIS A 578 17.66 16.10 -9.03
N GLU A 579 16.43 16.56 -9.21
CA GLU A 579 16.11 17.96 -9.45
C GLU A 579 15.69 18.60 -8.12
N PHE A 580 16.41 19.65 -7.71
CA PHE A 580 16.16 20.37 -6.47
C PHE A 580 15.72 21.80 -6.72
N THR A 581 14.66 22.22 -6.04
CA THR A 581 14.25 23.64 -5.95
C THR A 581 14.45 24.12 -4.53
N VAL A 582 15.18 25.23 -4.33
CA VAL A 582 15.50 25.77 -2.99
C VAL A 582 14.65 27.00 -2.68
N LEU A 583 14.11 27.03 -1.47
CA LEU A 583 13.24 28.09 -0.97
C LEU A 583 13.79 28.69 0.32
N ASP A 584 13.44 29.94 0.59
CA ASP A 584 13.74 30.60 1.85
C ASP A 584 12.75 30.29 2.99
N GLU A 585 12.98 30.92 4.14
CA GLU A 585 12.17 30.81 5.35
C GLU A 585 10.71 31.24 5.12
N ARG A 586 10.47 32.13 4.15
CA ARG A 586 9.15 32.65 3.75
C ARG A 586 8.52 31.88 2.59
N GLY A 587 9.20 30.86 2.06
CA GLY A 587 8.72 30.05 0.94
C GLY A 587 8.94 30.68 -0.43
N LYS A 588 9.81 31.69 -0.54
CA LYS A 588 10.19 32.32 -1.80
C LYS A 588 11.32 31.54 -2.47
N LEU A 589 11.23 31.39 -3.79
CA LEU A 589 12.29 30.79 -4.61
C LEU A 589 13.60 31.57 -4.49
N LEU A 590 14.69 30.83 -4.31
CA LEU A 590 16.06 31.34 -4.32
C LEU A 590 16.75 30.88 -5.61
N PRO A 591 16.71 31.68 -6.69
CA PRO A 591 17.20 31.27 -8.01
C PRO A 591 18.72 31.06 -8.05
N ASP A 592 19.46 31.72 -7.18
CA ASP A 592 20.94 31.65 -7.13
C ASP A 592 21.46 30.59 -6.14
N ALA A 593 20.57 29.73 -5.62
CA ALA A 593 20.94 28.69 -4.67
C ALA A 593 21.75 27.57 -5.32
N ARG A 594 22.77 27.07 -4.61
CA ARG A 594 23.69 26.00 -5.06
C ARG A 594 23.58 24.79 -4.14
N ALA A 595 23.98 23.61 -4.61
CA ALA A 595 24.00 22.40 -3.78
C ALA A 595 25.41 21.80 -3.70
N LEU A 596 25.84 21.45 -2.50
CA LEU A 596 27.10 20.76 -2.22
C LEU A 596 26.81 19.33 -1.77
N VAL A 597 27.08 18.35 -2.63
CA VAL A 597 26.95 16.92 -2.33
C VAL A 597 28.21 16.42 -1.60
N LEU A 598 28.01 15.76 -0.48
CA LEU A 598 29.05 15.33 0.45
C LEU A 598 28.96 13.83 0.73
N ASN A 599 30.09 13.12 0.64
CA ASN A 599 30.21 11.75 1.17
C ASN A 599 30.63 11.81 2.65
N VAL A 600 29.80 11.24 3.52
CA VAL A 600 29.83 11.36 5.00
C VAL A 600 30.74 10.29 5.65
N LYS A 601 31.51 9.51 4.88
CA LYS A 601 32.47 8.56 5.46
C LYS A 601 33.42 9.24 6.46
N SER A 602 33.46 8.73 7.68
CA SER A 602 34.33 9.21 8.75
C SER A 602 35.81 9.04 8.40
N GLY A 603 36.54 10.15 8.29
CA GLY A 603 37.91 10.30 8.80
C GLY A 603 39.07 9.58 8.08
N GLY A 604 38.88 8.99 6.90
CA GLY A 604 40.00 8.45 6.11
C GLY A 604 40.48 9.42 5.02
N SER A 605 41.78 9.41 4.70
CA SER A 605 42.43 10.11 3.58
C SER A 605 41.90 9.74 2.17
N ARG A 606 40.78 9.01 2.08
CA ARG A 606 40.05 8.61 0.87
C ARG A 606 38.71 9.32 0.69
N ALA A 607 38.37 10.29 1.53
CA ALA A 607 37.07 10.98 1.46
C ALA A 607 37.04 11.96 0.26
N GLN A 608 36.30 11.63 -0.80
CA GLN A 608 36.18 12.46 -2.02
C GLN A 608 35.78 13.90 -1.70
N HIS A 609 36.35 14.89 -2.40
CA HIS A 609 35.93 16.29 -2.28
C HIS A 609 34.43 16.44 -2.57
N GLY A 610 33.77 17.36 -1.86
CA GLY A 610 32.37 17.68 -2.11
C GLY A 610 32.16 18.19 -3.54
N ARG A 611 31.05 17.84 -4.16
CA ARG A 611 30.70 18.27 -5.52
C ARG A 611 29.67 19.39 -5.44
N GLU A 612 29.99 20.54 -6.01
CA GLU A 612 29.09 21.69 -6.06
C GLU A 612 28.32 21.69 -7.39
N TYR A 613 27.01 21.96 -7.31
CA TYR A 613 26.10 22.04 -8.43
C TYR A 613 25.42 23.41 -8.42
N ALA A 614 25.49 24.10 -9.56
CA ALA A 614 24.87 25.41 -9.77
C ALA A 614 23.42 25.26 -10.26
N PRO A 615 22.56 26.27 -9.99
CA PRO A 615 21.20 26.29 -10.51
C PRO A 615 21.20 26.60 -12.01
N ASP A 616 20.15 26.17 -12.69
CA ASP A 616 19.84 26.55 -14.06
C ASP A 616 19.18 27.94 -14.16
N GLN A 617 18.75 28.33 -15.37
CA GLN A 617 18.10 29.62 -15.62
C GLN A 617 16.76 29.81 -14.88
N ASN A 618 16.15 28.71 -14.44
CA ASN A 618 14.88 28.70 -13.71
C ASN A 618 15.08 28.63 -12.18
N GLY A 619 16.33 28.60 -11.71
CA GLY A 619 16.64 28.46 -10.29
C GLY A 619 16.59 27.01 -9.77
N THR A 620 16.67 26.04 -10.67
CA THR A 620 16.59 24.61 -10.37
C THR A 620 17.98 23.97 -10.38
N ILE A 621 18.30 23.15 -9.40
CA ILE A 621 19.61 22.49 -9.28
C ILE A 621 19.48 21.03 -9.72
N ILE A 622 20.22 20.62 -10.74
CA ILE A 622 20.22 19.23 -11.22
C ILE A 622 21.48 18.53 -10.69
N ILE A 623 21.28 17.51 -9.86
CA ILE A 623 22.32 16.64 -9.34
C ILE A 623 22.23 15.29 -10.08
N PRO A 624 23.19 14.93 -10.93
CA PRO A 624 23.16 13.69 -11.69
C PRO A 624 23.21 12.48 -10.77
N PHE A 625 22.61 11.37 -11.17
CA PHE A 625 22.66 10.11 -10.43
C PHE A 625 24.10 9.68 -10.11
N ARG A 626 24.27 8.96 -9.00
CA ARG A 626 25.59 8.42 -8.65
C ARG A 626 26.01 7.35 -9.65
N HIS A 627 27.30 7.28 -9.93
CA HIS A 627 27.85 6.21 -10.76
C HIS A 627 27.82 4.88 -10.00
N SER A 628 27.50 3.78 -10.69
CA SER A 628 27.49 2.42 -10.14
C SER A 628 28.82 2.03 -9.48
N ASN A 629 29.93 2.56 -9.98
CA ASN A 629 31.30 2.27 -9.53
C ASN A 629 31.68 3.03 -8.23
N GLU A 630 30.83 3.96 -7.77
CA GLU A 630 31.02 4.70 -6.50
C GLU A 630 30.41 3.95 -5.30
N ALA A 631 29.83 2.77 -5.52
CA ALA A 631 29.15 1.98 -4.48
C ALA A 631 30.11 1.05 -3.74
N ALA A 632 30.51 1.43 -2.52
CA ALA A 632 30.61 0.45 -1.44
C ALA A 632 29.26 0.43 -0.70
N SER A 633 28.85 -0.73 -0.18
CA SER A 633 27.52 -0.94 0.44
C SER A 633 27.25 -0.10 1.70
N SER A 634 28.17 0.77 2.13
CA SER A 634 28.12 1.55 3.37
C SER A 634 28.26 3.07 3.20
N ASP A 635 28.31 3.59 1.97
CA ASP A 635 28.45 5.03 1.71
C ASP A 635 27.17 5.79 2.08
N LYS A 636 27.30 6.78 2.96
CA LYS A 636 26.22 7.72 3.32
C LYS A 636 26.51 9.07 2.69
N PHE A 637 25.50 9.70 2.10
CA PHE A 637 25.60 11.00 1.47
C PHE A 637 24.77 12.06 2.22
N ALA A 638 25.22 13.30 2.15
CA ALA A 638 24.54 14.49 2.64
C ALA A 638 24.59 15.57 1.57
N ILE A 639 23.67 16.54 1.64
CA ILE A 639 23.66 17.73 0.79
C ILE A 639 23.71 18.96 1.68
N ALA A 640 24.50 19.97 1.33
CA ALA A 640 24.32 21.31 1.86
C ALA A 640 23.80 22.24 0.76
N PHE A 641 22.68 22.91 1.01
CA PHE A 641 22.16 23.95 0.12
C PHE A 641 22.77 25.30 0.49
N CYS A 642 23.22 26.05 -0.49
CA CYS A 642 24.04 27.24 -0.30
C CYS A 642 23.37 28.44 -0.96
N HIS A 643 23.25 29.54 -0.22
CA HIS A 643 22.85 30.84 -0.74
C HIS A 643 23.87 31.87 -0.25
N ASP A 644 24.53 32.56 -1.18
CA ASP A 644 25.69 33.40 -0.88
C ASP A 644 26.78 32.66 -0.08
N SER A 645 27.10 33.14 1.12
CA SER A 645 28.04 32.54 2.07
C SER A 645 27.40 31.59 3.09
N PHE A 646 26.07 31.44 3.06
CA PHE A 646 25.32 30.62 4.00
C PHE A 646 25.03 29.23 3.42
N GLY A 647 25.46 28.19 4.13
CA GLY A 647 25.10 26.80 3.86
C GLY A 647 24.08 26.28 4.87
N TYR A 648 23.15 25.46 4.41
CA TYR A 648 22.19 24.72 5.21
C TYR A 648 22.38 23.21 4.97
N PHE A 649 22.76 22.47 6.01
CA PHE A 649 23.14 21.06 5.91
C PHE A 649 21.94 20.12 6.07
N HIS A 650 21.77 19.22 5.10
CA HIS A 650 20.79 18.14 5.09
C HIS A 650 21.51 16.78 5.13
N GLY A 651 21.49 16.13 6.29
CA GLY A 651 22.28 14.93 6.56
C GLY A 651 21.73 13.62 5.96
N SER A 652 20.50 13.63 5.43
CA SER A 652 19.79 12.44 4.93
C SER A 652 19.53 12.55 3.44
N PHE A 653 20.57 12.45 2.61
CA PHE A 653 20.39 12.43 1.15
C PHE A 653 20.51 11.00 0.62
N SER A 654 19.41 10.46 0.09
CA SER A 654 19.39 9.17 -0.59
C SER A 654 19.90 9.37 -2.02
N TYR A 655 21.21 9.32 -2.21
CA TYR A 655 21.80 9.52 -3.52
C TYR A 655 21.52 8.29 -4.43
N LEU A 656 20.56 8.42 -5.33
CA LEU A 656 20.07 7.30 -6.14
C LEU A 656 21.07 6.96 -7.25
N ALA A 657 21.16 5.66 -7.53
CA ALA A 657 21.91 5.15 -8.67
C ALA A 657 21.06 5.27 -9.93
N GLU A 658 21.73 5.54 -11.06
CA GLU A 658 21.08 5.59 -12.35
C GLU A 658 20.52 4.20 -12.70
N SER A 659 19.20 4.09 -12.71
CA SER A 659 18.49 2.91 -13.18
C SER A 659 17.24 3.37 -13.91
N PHE A 660 17.07 2.84 -15.12
CA PHE A 660 15.91 3.09 -15.94
C PHE A 660 15.24 1.76 -16.20
N ASP A 661 13.92 1.78 -16.20
CA ASP A 661 13.11 0.65 -16.60
C ASP A 661 11.89 1.17 -17.38
N VAL A 662 11.27 0.31 -18.17
CA VAL A 662 10.07 0.65 -18.92
C VAL A 662 8.99 -0.38 -18.60
N ASN A 663 7.79 0.10 -18.30
CA ASN A 663 6.62 -0.76 -18.14
C ASN A 663 5.68 -0.46 -19.32
N VAL A 664 5.42 -1.45 -20.16
CA VAL A 664 4.61 -1.31 -21.37
C VAL A 664 3.45 -2.29 -21.30
N ASP A 665 2.26 -1.78 -20.95
CA ASP A 665 1.05 -2.58 -21.10
C ASP A 665 0.78 -2.77 -22.60
N MET A 666 0.85 -4.01 -23.08
CA MET A 666 0.63 -4.38 -24.49
C MET A 666 -0.73 -5.06 -24.68
N HIS A 667 -1.47 -4.74 -25.73
CA HIS A 667 -2.77 -5.33 -26.04
C HIS A 667 -2.96 -5.53 -27.55
N ILE A 668 -3.51 -6.68 -27.93
CA ILE A 668 -3.96 -7.01 -29.28
C ILE A 668 -5.38 -7.56 -29.13
N ASP A 669 -6.26 -7.20 -30.05
CA ASP A 669 -7.62 -7.75 -30.04
C ASP A 669 -7.59 -9.27 -30.28
N ALA A 670 -8.35 -10.02 -29.49
CA ALA A 670 -8.44 -11.46 -29.63
C ALA A 670 -8.90 -11.92 -31.03
N GLU A 671 -9.74 -11.12 -31.72
CA GLU A 671 -10.20 -11.41 -33.09
C GLU A 671 -9.07 -11.31 -34.13
N GLN A 672 -7.99 -10.60 -33.80
CA GLN A 672 -6.82 -10.45 -34.68
C GLN A 672 -5.76 -11.52 -34.42
N LEU A 673 -5.83 -12.25 -33.29
CA LEU A 673 -4.89 -13.31 -32.92
C LEU A 673 -5.19 -14.62 -33.66
N LEU A 674 -5.28 -14.56 -34.99
CA LEU A 674 -5.54 -15.69 -35.88
C LEU A 674 -4.39 -15.86 -36.89
N PRO A 675 -4.07 -17.10 -37.30
CA PRO A 675 -3.08 -17.32 -38.35
C PRO A 675 -3.49 -16.62 -39.67
N GLY A 676 -2.57 -15.88 -40.28
CA GLY A 676 -2.78 -15.10 -41.51
C GLY A 676 -3.46 -13.75 -41.30
N SER A 677 -3.89 -13.42 -40.07
CA SER A 677 -4.49 -12.12 -39.77
C SER A 677 -3.43 -11.05 -39.53
N ILE A 678 -3.79 -9.80 -39.83
CA ILE A 678 -3.00 -8.63 -39.44
C ILE A 678 -3.39 -8.26 -38.01
N ALA A 679 -2.42 -8.34 -37.10
CA ALA A 679 -2.57 -7.92 -35.71
C ALA A 679 -2.09 -6.48 -35.54
N GLN A 680 -2.88 -5.68 -34.83
CA GLN A 680 -2.52 -4.32 -34.42
C GLN A 680 -2.18 -4.31 -32.93
N LEU A 681 -0.96 -3.90 -32.60
CA LEU A 681 -0.47 -3.85 -31.23
C LEU A 681 -0.69 -2.46 -30.64
N VAL A 682 -1.57 -2.38 -29.64
CA VAL A 682 -1.77 -1.20 -28.79
C VAL A 682 -0.84 -1.27 -27.59
N THR A 683 -0.16 -0.17 -27.29
CA THR A 683 0.76 -0.08 -26.14
C THR A 683 0.44 1.10 -25.23
N ARG A 684 0.65 0.93 -23.92
CA ARG A 684 0.62 1.99 -22.92
C ARG A 684 1.92 1.98 -22.10
N PRO A 685 2.96 2.68 -22.57
CA PRO A 685 4.27 2.74 -21.94
C PRO A 685 4.29 3.68 -20.71
N ARG A 686 5.18 3.37 -19.77
CA ARG A 686 5.56 4.22 -18.62
C ARG A 686 7.07 4.11 -18.41
N LEU A 687 7.74 5.24 -18.27
CA LEU A 687 9.15 5.29 -17.90
C LEU A 687 9.28 5.25 -16.37
N LEU A 688 10.08 4.32 -15.88
CA LEU A 688 10.48 4.21 -14.48
C LEU A 688 11.91 4.74 -14.35
N VAL A 689 12.11 5.71 -13.46
CA VAL A 689 13.41 6.31 -13.18
C VAL A 689 13.76 6.06 -11.73
N ALA A 690 14.90 5.42 -11.48
CA ALA A 690 15.33 4.96 -10.16
C ALA A 690 14.27 4.09 -9.43
N GLY A 691 13.51 3.29 -10.19
CA GLY A 691 12.42 2.45 -9.68
C GLY A 691 11.11 3.19 -9.40
N ILE A 692 11.02 4.49 -9.72
CA ILE A 692 9.85 5.35 -9.45
C ILE A 692 9.19 5.74 -10.78
N ALA A 693 7.87 5.69 -10.85
CA ALA A 693 7.11 6.23 -11.98
C ALA A 693 7.00 7.75 -11.84
N THR A 694 7.94 8.48 -12.46
CA THR A 694 8.13 9.94 -12.26
C THR A 694 7.26 10.82 -13.15
N GLY A 695 6.47 10.23 -14.07
CA GLY A 695 5.64 10.97 -15.01
C GLY A 695 6.42 11.70 -16.10
N GLU A 696 7.69 11.34 -16.31
CA GLU A 696 8.54 11.93 -17.34
C GLU A 696 7.95 11.70 -18.74
N PRO A 697 8.07 12.69 -19.67
CA PRO A 697 7.59 12.55 -21.03
C PRO A 697 8.12 11.31 -21.74
N LEU A 698 7.26 10.65 -22.51
CA LEU A 698 7.63 9.50 -23.32
C LEU A 698 8.64 9.86 -24.43
N THR A 699 8.92 11.15 -24.65
CA THR A 699 9.88 11.64 -25.68
C THR A 699 11.30 11.27 -25.30
N PHE A 700 11.52 10.95 -24.03
CA PHE A 700 12.79 10.41 -23.56
C PHE A 700 12.98 8.95 -23.94
N ILE A 701 11.95 8.21 -24.37
CA ILE A 701 12.09 6.85 -24.86
C ILE A 701 12.35 6.90 -26.38
N VAL A 702 13.58 6.63 -26.78
CA VAL A 702 14.12 6.77 -28.14
C VAL A 702 14.76 5.46 -28.63
N ASP A 703 15.06 5.33 -29.93
CA ASP A 703 15.63 4.10 -30.54
C ASP A 703 14.80 2.86 -30.16
N VAL A 704 13.49 2.96 -30.38
CA VAL A 704 12.53 1.93 -29.98
C VAL A 704 12.49 0.85 -31.04
N LYS A 705 12.64 -0.41 -30.61
CA LYS A 705 12.57 -1.60 -31.44
C LYS A 705 11.53 -2.53 -30.88
N LEU A 706 10.56 -2.85 -31.72
CA LEU A 706 9.60 -3.90 -31.47
C LEU A 706 10.12 -5.17 -32.13
N VAL A 707 10.51 -6.12 -31.29
CA VAL A 707 10.99 -7.43 -31.68
C VAL A 707 9.86 -8.43 -31.46
N ILE A 708 9.34 -8.98 -32.55
CA ILE A 708 8.25 -9.96 -32.53
C ILE A 708 8.88 -11.31 -32.87
N GLU A 709 8.88 -12.22 -31.89
CA GLU A 709 9.41 -13.57 -32.06
C GLU A 709 8.25 -14.57 -32.08
N PHE A 710 8.02 -15.17 -33.24
CA PHE A 710 6.98 -16.16 -33.44
C PHE A 710 7.48 -17.56 -33.10
N ASN A 711 6.72 -18.26 -32.26
CA ASN A 711 6.87 -19.68 -32.03
C ASN A 711 6.04 -20.40 -33.08
N LEU A 712 6.70 -21.07 -34.02
CA LEU A 712 6.05 -21.77 -35.12
C LEU A 712 5.78 -23.23 -34.76
N VAL A 713 4.67 -23.78 -35.24
CA VAL A 713 4.34 -25.20 -35.13
C VAL A 713 5.30 -25.99 -36.03
N ASN A 714 6.11 -26.86 -35.44
CA ASN A 714 7.07 -27.69 -36.19
C ASN A 714 6.36 -28.72 -37.07
N ILE A 715 6.28 -28.46 -38.38
CA ILE A 715 5.71 -29.41 -39.36
C ILE A 715 6.80 -30.31 -39.98
N SER A 716 8.10 -30.01 -39.76
CA SER A 716 9.20 -30.85 -40.25
C SER A 716 10.46 -30.69 -39.39
N ASN A 717 11.13 -31.79 -39.03
CA ASN A 717 12.37 -31.88 -38.23
C ASN A 717 13.61 -31.21 -38.88
N VAL A 718 13.51 -29.94 -39.25
CA VAL A 718 14.64 -29.06 -39.58
C VAL A 718 14.50 -27.86 -38.64
N GLY A 719 15.55 -27.60 -37.85
CA GLY A 719 15.51 -26.82 -36.60
C GLY A 719 14.58 -25.61 -36.59
N SER A 720 13.83 -25.48 -35.48
CA SER A 720 12.87 -24.41 -35.18
C SER A 720 13.31 -23.07 -35.75
N SER A 721 12.76 -22.68 -36.90
CA SER A 721 12.95 -21.34 -37.43
C SER A 721 12.02 -20.43 -36.66
N SER A 722 12.48 -19.83 -35.55
CA SER A 722 11.75 -18.70 -34.97
C SER A 722 11.75 -17.59 -36.02
N HIS A 723 10.57 -17.26 -36.54
CA HIS A 723 10.43 -16.10 -37.40
C HIS A 723 10.54 -14.87 -36.49
N LYS A 724 11.49 -13.98 -36.81
CA LYS A 724 11.78 -12.79 -36.02
C LYS A 724 11.55 -11.56 -36.89
N GLU A 725 10.54 -10.79 -36.55
CA GLU A 725 10.27 -9.50 -37.16
C GLU A 725 10.78 -8.38 -36.24
N VAL A 726 11.43 -7.37 -36.81
CA VAL A 726 11.98 -6.24 -36.06
C VAL A 726 11.52 -4.94 -36.70
N LEU A 727 10.65 -4.22 -36.00
CA LEU A 727 10.15 -2.90 -36.39
C LEU A 727 10.89 -1.84 -35.58
N SER A 728 11.39 -0.80 -36.23
CA SER A 728 12.18 0.26 -35.59
C SER A 728 11.49 1.61 -35.69
N TYR A 729 11.44 2.34 -34.59
CA TYR A 729 10.77 3.63 -34.43
C TYR A 729 11.71 4.64 -33.78
N ALA A 730 11.55 5.92 -34.12
CA ALA A 730 12.40 6.96 -33.57
C ALA A 730 12.09 7.22 -32.09
N SER A 731 10.81 7.13 -31.71
CA SER A 731 10.31 7.40 -30.37
C SER A 731 9.08 6.57 -30.02
N MET A 732 8.80 6.44 -28.73
CA MET A 732 7.60 5.74 -28.27
C MET A 732 6.30 6.46 -28.66
N GLN A 733 6.33 7.77 -28.90
CA GLN A 733 5.17 8.52 -29.42
C GLN A 733 4.71 8.01 -30.78
N GLU A 734 5.64 7.61 -31.62
CA GLU A 734 5.34 7.14 -32.97
C GLU A 734 4.46 5.89 -32.92
N ILE A 735 4.82 4.92 -32.06
CA ILE A 735 4.04 3.71 -31.78
C ILE A 735 2.65 4.04 -31.19
N MET A 736 2.56 5.07 -30.36
CA MET A 736 1.26 5.48 -29.78
C MET A 736 0.36 6.22 -30.76
N HIS A 737 0.95 6.98 -31.68
CA HIS A 737 0.23 7.72 -32.72
C HIS A 737 -0.22 6.81 -33.85
N ASP A 738 0.64 5.89 -34.28
CA ASP A 738 0.38 4.89 -35.30
C ASP A 738 0.71 3.48 -34.76
N PRO A 739 -0.28 2.81 -34.15
CA PRO A 739 -0.09 1.49 -33.56
C PRO A 739 0.39 0.47 -34.60
N PRO A 740 1.51 -0.23 -34.35
CA PRO A 740 2.15 -1.11 -35.30
C PRO A 740 1.24 -2.29 -35.69
N CYS A 741 1.21 -2.57 -36.99
CA CYS A 741 0.52 -3.72 -37.56
C CYS A 741 1.53 -4.72 -38.13
N PHE A 742 1.31 -6.01 -37.90
CA PHE A 742 2.12 -7.10 -38.45
C PHE A 742 1.25 -8.32 -38.77
N GLU A 743 1.70 -9.13 -39.74
CA GLU A 743 1.00 -10.35 -40.12
C GLU A 743 1.38 -11.50 -39.18
N ILE A 744 0.39 -12.22 -38.67
CA ILE A 744 0.62 -13.45 -37.91
C ILE A 744 0.86 -14.59 -38.91
N PRO A 745 2.03 -15.26 -38.91
CA PRO A 745 2.29 -16.39 -39.79
C PRO A 745 1.26 -17.51 -39.65
N MET A 746 0.96 -18.20 -40.76
CA MET A 746 -0.01 -19.32 -40.80
C MET A 746 0.36 -20.46 -39.85
N ASP A 747 1.64 -20.61 -39.53
CA ASP A 747 2.24 -21.61 -38.67
C ASP A 747 2.58 -21.11 -37.26
N ALA A 748 2.29 -19.84 -36.90
CA ALA A 748 2.51 -19.32 -35.55
C ALA A 748 1.52 -19.91 -34.51
N GLU A 749 2.04 -20.50 -33.44
CA GLU A 749 1.30 -20.99 -32.27
C GLU A 749 1.13 -19.88 -31.21
N SER A 750 2.21 -19.16 -30.95
CA SER A 750 2.27 -18.03 -30.05
C SER A 750 3.37 -17.08 -30.50
N PHE A 751 3.41 -15.88 -29.96
CA PHE A 751 4.52 -14.97 -30.20
C PHE A 751 4.80 -14.11 -28.98
N ASN A 752 6.07 -13.73 -28.84
CA ASN A 752 6.52 -12.79 -27.83
C ASN A 752 6.78 -11.45 -28.50
N VAL A 753 6.17 -10.39 -27.96
CA VAL A 753 6.49 -9.02 -28.32
C VAL A 753 7.43 -8.47 -27.27
N LEU A 754 8.64 -8.11 -27.68
CA LEU A 754 9.64 -7.42 -26.86
C LEU A 754 9.77 -5.98 -27.37
N VAL A 755 9.50 -5.02 -26.48
CA VAL A 755 9.85 -3.61 -26.71
C VAL A 755 11.24 -3.41 -26.14
N GLU A 756 12.23 -3.19 -26.99
CA GLU A 756 13.54 -2.67 -26.60
C GLU A 756 13.57 -1.17 -26.89
N ALA A 757 14.06 -0.37 -25.96
CA ALA A 757 14.22 1.06 -26.20
C ALA A 757 15.46 1.59 -25.48
N ARG A 758 15.76 2.87 -25.71
CA ARG A 758 16.78 3.59 -24.97
C ARG A 758 16.22 4.85 -24.34
N VAL A 759 16.83 5.25 -23.23
CA VAL A 759 16.42 6.47 -22.52
C VAL A 759 17.37 7.62 -22.88
N SER A 760 16.82 8.65 -23.51
CA SER A 760 17.51 9.88 -23.89
C SER A 760 17.94 10.67 -22.66
N ARG A 761 19.14 11.26 -22.71
CA ARG A 761 19.64 12.21 -21.72
C ARG A 761 19.72 13.59 -22.37
N LEU A 762 19.05 14.59 -21.79
CA LEU A 762 19.36 15.99 -22.07
C LEU A 762 20.66 16.33 -21.33
N LYS A 763 21.73 16.70 -22.04
CA LYS A 763 22.99 17.14 -21.41
C LYS A 763 22.85 18.59 -20.92
N LEU A 764 23.41 18.85 -19.73
CA LEU A 764 23.56 20.19 -19.17
C LEU A 764 24.79 20.97 -19.70
N ASP A 765 25.70 20.37 -20.48
CA ASP A 765 26.85 21.11 -21.03
C ASP A 765 27.34 20.65 -22.42
N GLN A 766 27.43 21.64 -23.31
CA GLN A 766 28.16 21.76 -24.59
C GLN A 766 28.13 20.60 -25.60
N GLY A 767 27.20 20.70 -26.55
CA GLY A 767 27.45 20.55 -28.01
C GLY A 767 27.77 19.18 -28.62
N SER A 768 28.10 18.15 -27.84
CA SER A 768 28.36 16.80 -28.39
C SER A 768 27.16 15.87 -28.21
N ALA A 769 26.44 15.66 -29.33
CA ALA A 769 25.39 14.65 -29.44
C ALA A 769 25.92 13.29 -28.94
N VAL A 770 25.27 12.73 -27.92
CA VAL A 770 25.58 11.39 -27.43
C VAL A 770 25.20 10.40 -28.53
N ARG A 771 26.11 9.49 -28.88
CA ARG A 771 25.77 8.42 -29.82
C ARG A 771 24.68 7.57 -29.21
N ALA A 772 23.65 7.23 -29.98
CA ALA A 772 22.53 6.43 -29.48
C ALA A 772 22.99 5.13 -28.80
N SER A 773 24.13 4.55 -29.21
CA SER A 773 24.72 3.33 -28.63
C SER A 773 25.05 3.42 -27.14
N ASP A 774 25.29 4.63 -26.63
CA ASP A 774 25.78 4.87 -25.28
C ASP A 774 24.64 5.18 -24.29
N LEU A 775 23.40 5.25 -24.80
CA LEU A 775 22.20 5.48 -23.98
C LEU A 775 21.78 4.18 -23.25
N PRO A 776 21.27 4.28 -22.01
CA PRO A 776 20.76 3.13 -21.27
C PRO A 776 19.67 2.39 -22.03
N LYS A 777 19.79 1.06 -22.11
CA LYS A 777 18.76 0.20 -22.69
C LYS A 777 17.72 -0.16 -21.63
N VAL A 778 16.46 -0.18 -22.05
CA VAL A 778 15.31 -0.64 -21.27
C VAL A 778 14.51 -1.60 -22.14
N SER A 779 13.80 -2.53 -21.51
CA SER A 779 12.98 -3.46 -22.27
C SER A 779 11.85 -4.04 -21.44
N ASP A 780 10.72 -4.29 -22.09
CA ASP A 780 9.58 -5.02 -21.52
C ASP A 780 9.00 -5.97 -22.57
N SER A 781 8.33 -7.04 -22.15
CA SER A 781 7.81 -8.04 -23.07
C SER A 781 6.46 -8.62 -22.65
N LYS A 782 5.67 -9.02 -23.65
CA LYS A 782 4.41 -9.72 -23.46
C LYS A 782 4.26 -10.87 -24.46
N ARG A 783 3.79 -12.02 -23.96
CA ARG A 783 3.43 -13.19 -24.76
C ARG A 783 1.96 -13.12 -25.18
N PHE A 784 1.70 -13.46 -26.44
CA PHE A 784 0.36 -13.62 -27.02
C PHE A 784 0.19 -15.04 -27.57
N GLU A 785 -0.97 -15.63 -27.31
CA GLU A 785 -1.36 -16.94 -27.83
C GLU A 785 -2.19 -16.75 -29.11
N VAL A 786 -1.88 -17.52 -30.17
CA VAL A 786 -2.60 -17.47 -31.45
C VAL A 786 -3.71 -18.51 -31.42
N GLN A 787 -4.94 -18.10 -31.70
CA GLN A 787 -6.09 -19.00 -31.73
C GLN A 787 -6.08 -19.84 -33.01
N ARG A 788 -6.05 -21.17 -32.85
CA ARG A 788 -6.05 -22.14 -33.95
C ARG A 788 -7.23 -23.09 -33.82
N VAL A 789 -7.92 -23.38 -34.92
CA VAL A 789 -9.00 -24.38 -34.98
C VAL A 789 -8.51 -25.76 -34.49
N ASN A 790 -7.23 -26.08 -34.72
CA ASN A 790 -6.63 -27.37 -34.35
C ASN A 790 -6.07 -27.42 -32.91
N ASN A 791 -5.99 -26.29 -32.18
CA ASN A 791 -5.56 -26.28 -30.77
C ASN A 791 -6.68 -26.69 -29.81
N PHE A 792 -7.89 -26.95 -30.34
CA PHE A 792 -9.04 -27.35 -29.57
C PHE A 792 -9.23 -28.86 -29.64
N GLY A 793 -8.80 -29.60 -28.61
CA GLY A 793 -9.00 -31.05 -28.50
C GLY A 793 -10.47 -31.53 -28.44
N GLY A 794 -11.44 -30.62 -28.53
CA GLY A 794 -12.88 -30.92 -28.44
C GLY A 794 -13.67 -30.16 -29.51
N THR A 795 -14.88 -30.61 -29.80
CA THR A 795 -15.68 -30.19 -30.98
C THR A 795 -16.35 -28.81 -30.86
N TYR A 796 -16.23 -28.12 -29.72
CA TYR A 796 -16.85 -26.82 -29.42
C TYR A 796 -16.03 -25.95 -28.45
N THR A 797 -16.38 -24.66 -28.37
CA THR A 797 -15.73 -23.61 -27.55
C THR A 797 -16.76 -22.64 -26.94
N ALA A 798 -16.46 -22.03 -25.78
CA ALA A 798 -17.28 -20.99 -25.16
C ALA A 798 -16.95 -19.59 -25.68
N HIS A 799 -17.98 -18.77 -25.87
CA HIS A 799 -17.90 -17.37 -26.24
C HIS A 799 -18.74 -16.53 -25.29
N LEU A 800 -18.13 -15.56 -24.60
CA LEU A 800 -18.85 -14.62 -23.76
C LEU A 800 -19.45 -13.50 -24.61
N THR A 801 -20.76 -13.29 -24.46
CA THR A 801 -21.50 -12.21 -25.11
C THR A 801 -22.12 -11.27 -24.07
N ARG A 802 -22.25 -10.01 -24.46
CA ARG A 802 -22.84 -8.95 -23.65
C ARG A 802 -24.01 -8.35 -24.42
N ARG A 803 -25.18 -8.27 -23.79
CA ARG A 803 -26.38 -7.67 -24.37
C ARG A 803 -26.85 -6.51 -23.50
N SER A 804 -26.99 -5.33 -24.11
CA SER A 804 -27.61 -4.18 -23.44
C SER A 804 -29.08 -4.50 -23.16
N LEU A 805 -29.53 -4.31 -21.92
CA LEU A 805 -30.94 -4.51 -21.56
C LEU A 805 -31.83 -3.42 -22.19
N GLU A 806 -31.29 -2.21 -22.35
CA GLU A 806 -31.96 -1.10 -23.03
C GLU A 806 -31.19 -0.69 -24.30
N SER A 807 -31.88 -0.65 -25.44
CA SER A 807 -31.29 -0.23 -26.71
C SER A 807 -31.07 1.28 -26.71
N GLY A 808 -29.86 1.74 -27.04
CA GLY A 808 -29.51 3.16 -27.12
C GLY A 808 -29.07 3.82 -25.81
N ASN A 809 -29.10 3.10 -24.68
CA ASN A 809 -28.57 3.57 -23.40
C ASN A 809 -27.28 2.82 -23.03
N SER A 810 -26.14 3.43 -23.33
CA SER A 810 -24.80 2.88 -23.01
C SER A 810 -24.60 2.63 -21.51
N TYR A 811 -25.37 3.30 -20.64
CA TYR A 811 -25.28 3.21 -19.17
C TYR A 811 -26.22 2.17 -18.58
N SER A 812 -27.04 1.48 -19.39
CA SER A 812 -27.93 0.44 -18.89
C SER A 812 -27.14 -0.81 -18.48
N PRO A 813 -27.55 -1.53 -17.41
CA PRO A 813 -26.95 -2.80 -17.05
C PRO A 813 -27.03 -3.77 -18.22
N SER A 814 -25.98 -4.56 -18.39
CA SER A 814 -25.91 -5.53 -19.48
C SER A 814 -26.10 -6.93 -18.94
N GLU A 815 -26.80 -7.75 -19.70
CA GLU A 815 -26.88 -9.18 -19.47
C GLU A 815 -25.70 -9.86 -20.15
N PHE A 816 -25.07 -10.79 -19.45
CA PHE A 816 -23.98 -11.61 -19.94
C PHE A 816 -24.48 -13.02 -20.22
N ARG A 817 -24.06 -13.58 -21.36
CA ARG A 817 -24.38 -14.95 -21.76
C ARG A 817 -23.15 -15.64 -22.29
N VAL A 818 -23.02 -16.93 -22.03
CA VAL A 818 -22.00 -17.77 -22.68
C VAL A 818 -22.66 -18.62 -23.75
N LEU A 819 -22.20 -18.46 -24.98
CA LEU A 819 -22.56 -19.29 -26.13
C LEU A 819 -21.55 -20.42 -26.28
N VAL A 820 -22.02 -21.64 -26.43
CA VAL A 820 -21.16 -22.80 -26.75
C VAL A 820 -21.42 -23.20 -28.18
N LEU A 821 -20.42 -22.96 -29.03
CA LEU A 821 -20.51 -23.16 -30.47
C LEU A 821 -19.52 -24.24 -30.92
N GLY A 822 -19.95 -25.07 -31.86
CA GLY A 822 -19.08 -25.99 -32.58
C GLY A 822 -18.15 -25.24 -33.54
N HIS A 823 -17.14 -25.94 -34.07
CA HIS A 823 -16.15 -25.34 -34.98
C HIS A 823 -16.76 -24.78 -36.28
N ASN A 824 -17.97 -25.20 -36.65
CA ASN A 824 -18.74 -24.67 -37.78
C ASN A 824 -19.83 -23.67 -37.36
N GLY A 825 -19.77 -23.15 -36.13
CA GLY A 825 -20.65 -22.09 -35.61
C GLY A 825 -22.06 -22.55 -35.24
N GLU A 826 -22.31 -23.86 -35.21
CA GLU A 826 -23.56 -24.45 -34.76
C GLU A 826 -23.65 -24.43 -33.23
N PRO A 827 -24.84 -24.15 -32.66
CA PRO A 827 -25.02 -24.19 -31.22
C PRO A 827 -24.92 -25.63 -30.69
N VAL A 828 -24.22 -25.83 -29.57
CA VAL A 828 -24.10 -27.15 -28.92
C VAL A 828 -24.95 -27.20 -27.65
N PRO A 829 -26.14 -27.82 -27.73
CA PRO A 829 -27.07 -27.86 -26.59
C PRO A 829 -26.66 -28.89 -25.54
N ASN A 830 -27.20 -28.76 -24.34
CA ASN A 830 -27.06 -29.70 -23.22
C ASN A 830 -25.61 -30.00 -22.81
N THR A 831 -24.67 -29.09 -23.08
CA THR A 831 -23.27 -29.21 -22.72
C THR A 831 -23.05 -28.71 -21.30
N ARG A 832 -22.48 -29.56 -20.45
CA ARG A 832 -22.12 -29.19 -19.08
C ARG A 832 -20.81 -28.41 -19.08
N ALA A 833 -20.76 -27.31 -18.33
CA ALA A 833 -19.57 -26.49 -18.15
C ALA A 833 -19.46 -26.04 -16.69
N ASP A 834 -18.24 -26.05 -16.17
CA ASP A 834 -17.94 -25.58 -14.82
C ASP A 834 -17.51 -24.11 -14.88
N PHE A 835 -18.22 -23.26 -14.14
CA PHE A 835 -17.99 -21.82 -14.07
C PHE A 835 -17.22 -21.50 -12.79
N VAL A 836 -16.16 -20.70 -12.93
CA VAL A 836 -15.38 -20.13 -11.82
C VAL A 836 -15.43 -18.61 -11.93
N LEU A 837 -16.13 -17.97 -10.99
CA LEU A 837 -16.35 -16.52 -10.96
C LEU A 837 -15.56 -15.89 -9.80
N LYS A 838 -14.88 -14.78 -10.07
CA LYS A 838 -14.20 -13.98 -9.05
C LYS A 838 -14.95 -12.69 -8.79
N HIS A 839 -15.43 -12.51 -7.57
CA HIS A 839 -16.13 -11.31 -7.11
C HIS A 839 -15.14 -10.28 -6.52
N ILE A 840 -15.39 -8.98 -6.71
CA ILE A 840 -14.49 -7.89 -6.28
C ILE A 840 -14.26 -7.85 -4.76
N ASN A 841 -15.30 -8.19 -3.98
CA ASN A 841 -15.29 -8.14 -2.51
C ASN A 841 -15.03 -9.51 -1.83
N SER A 842 -14.60 -10.54 -2.58
CA SER A 842 -14.31 -11.85 -2.00
C SER A 842 -13.12 -12.55 -2.64
N ASN A 843 -12.29 -13.15 -1.79
CA ASN A 843 -11.14 -13.95 -2.21
C ASN A 843 -11.53 -15.37 -2.63
N GLU A 844 -12.64 -15.89 -2.12
CA GLU A 844 -13.14 -17.21 -2.50
C GLU A 844 -13.86 -17.15 -3.85
N LEU A 845 -13.41 -18.01 -4.76
CA LEU A 845 -13.96 -18.19 -6.11
C LEU A 845 -15.30 -18.92 -6.06
N ILE A 846 -16.32 -18.35 -6.70
CA ILE A 846 -17.65 -18.97 -6.81
C ILE A 846 -17.56 -20.03 -7.90
N LYS A 847 -17.74 -21.31 -7.55
CA LYS A 847 -17.70 -22.44 -8.47
C LYS A 847 -19.08 -23.05 -8.65
N THR A 848 -19.51 -23.25 -9.89
CA THR A 848 -20.82 -23.87 -10.18
C THR A 848 -20.83 -24.57 -11.53
N ALA A 849 -21.55 -25.68 -11.62
CA ALA A 849 -21.74 -26.40 -12.87
C ALA A 849 -23.06 -25.96 -13.52
N LEU A 850 -23.00 -25.46 -14.75
CA LEU A 850 -24.17 -25.11 -15.55
C LEU A 850 -24.24 -25.98 -16.80
N GLN A 851 -25.37 -25.91 -17.50
CA GLN A 851 -25.59 -26.63 -18.74
C GLN A 851 -26.19 -25.69 -19.79
N THR A 852 -25.75 -25.81 -21.04
CA THR A 852 -26.30 -25.03 -22.16
C THR A 852 -27.73 -25.46 -22.49
N ASP A 853 -28.55 -24.50 -22.90
CA ASP A 853 -29.92 -24.73 -23.34
C ASP A 853 -29.99 -25.28 -24.79
N VAL A 854 -31.20 -25.38 -25.35
CA VAL A 854 -31.43 -25.85 -26.73
C VAL A 854 -30.79 -24.97 -27.82
N SER A 855 -30.43 -23.74 -27.48
CA SER A 855 -29.77 -22.77 -28.36
C SER A 855 -28.26 -22.72 -28.12
N GLY A 856 -27.71 -23.60 -27.28
CA GLY A 856 -26.29 -23.57 -26.90
C GLY A 856 -25.94 -22.41 -25.95
N GLU A 857 -26.94 -21.78 -25.31
CA GLU A 857 -26.75 -20.61 -24.45
C GLU A 857 -26.75 -20.98 -22.96
N VAL A 858 -25.92 -20.27 -22.18
CA VAL A 858 -25.98 -20.20 -20.73
C VAL A 858 -26.19 -18.75 -20.33
N ASN A 859 -27.31 -18.46 -19.66
CA ASN A 859 -27.60 -17.12 -19.15
C ASN A 859 -26.90 -16.91 -17.79
N LEU A 860 -26.04 -15.89 -17.71
CA LEU A 860 -25.31 -15.53 -16.49
C LEU A 860 -25.90 -14.30 -15.77
N GLY A 861 -26.94 -13.68 -16.34
CA GLY A 861 -27.53 -12.46 -15.79
C GLY A 861 -26.58 -11.25 -15.88
N THR A 862 -26.68 -10.32 -14.93
CA THR A 862 -25.96 -9.02 -14.99
C THR A 862 -24.51 -9.08 -14.52
N LEU A 863 -24.11 -10.14 -13.79
CA LEU A 863 -22.77 -10.31 -13.21
C LEU A 863 -22.25 -9.07 -12.45
N GLN A 864 -23.11 -8.41 -11.68
CA GLN A 864 -22.72 -7.27 -10.85
C GLN A 864 -21.60 -7.65 -9.87
N GLY A 865 -20.56 -6.81 -9.77
CA GLY A 865 -19.42 -7.03 -8.86
C GLY A 865 -18.45 -8.16 -9.25
N ILE A 866 -18.63 -8.83 -10.41
CA ILE A 866 -17.73 -9.90 -10.87
C ILE A 866 -16.59 -9.30 -11.71
N GLU A 867 -15.33 -9.52 -11.32
CA GLU A 867 -14.18 -9.04 -12.09
C GLU A 867 -13.70 -10.02 -13.16
N ARG A 868 -13.93 -11.32 -12.97
CA ARG A 868 -13.43 -12.38 -13.85
C ARG A 868 -14.40 -13.55 -13.93
N VAL A 869 -14.61 -14.04 -15.15
CA VAL A 869 -15.39 -15.23 -15.47
C VAL A 869 -14.47 -16.25 -16.12
N THR A 870 -14.41 -17.46 -15.60
CA THR A 870 -13.72 -18.59 -16.22
C THR A 870 -14.70 -19.73 -16.45
N VAL A 871 -14.67 -20.33 -17.63
CA VAL A 871 -15.50 -21.46 -18.04
C VAL A 871 -14.60 -22.61 -18.39
N GLU A 872 -14.80 -23.73 -17.72
CA GLU A 872 -14.05 -24.97 -17.91
C GLU A 872 -14.99 -26.03 -18.48
N PHE A 873 -14.58 -26.63 -19.60
CA PHE A 873 -15.24 -27.81 -20.15
C PHE A 873 -14.44 -29.05 -19.79
N GLY A 874 -15.11 -30.05 -19.21
CA GLY A 874 -14.44 -31.30 -18.83
C GLY A 874 -15.38 -32.49 -18.61
N ALA A 875 -15.05 -33.60 -19.27
CA ALA A 875 -15.16 -34.95 -18.72
C ALA A 875 -13.74 -35.40 -18.27
N PRO A 876 -13.58 -36.41 -17.39
CA PRO A 876 -12.35 -36.64 -16.62
C PRO A 876 -11.05 -36.97 -17.38
N ASN A 877 -11.07 -37.13 -18.71
CA ASN A 877 -9.97 -37.68 -19.52
C ASN A 877 -9.57 -36.83 -20.75
N GLU A 878 -9.93 -35.55 -20.83
CA GLU A 878 -9.46 -34.61 -21.87
C GLU A 878 -8.78 -33.39 -21.25
N SER A 879 -7.92 -32.69 -22.00
CA SER A 879 -7.33 -31.42 -21.58
C SER A 879 -8.43 -30.43 -21.20
N ILE A 880 -8.49 -30.02 -19.94
CA ILE A 880 -9.49 -29.08 -19.43
C ILE A 880 -9.41 -27.80 -20.25
N LYS A 881 -10.43 -27.55 -21.08
CA LYS A 881 -10.51 -26.33 -21.87
C LYS A 881 -11.03 -25.22 -20.96
N SER A 882 -10.17 -24.28 -20.59
CA SER A 882 -10.57 -23.10 -19.83
C SER A 882 -10.63 -21.87 -20.74
N CYS A 883 -11.75 -21.14 -20.68
CA CYS A 883 -11.93 -19.84 -21.31
C CYS A 883 -12.10 -18.81 -20.21
N THR A 884 -11.21 -17.81 -20.15
CA THR A 884 -11.23 -16.77 -19.11
C THR A 884 -11.44 -15.39 -19.72
N TRP A 885 -12.38 -14.64 -19.17
CA TRP A 885 -12.65 -13.25 -19.51
C TRP A 885 -12.53 -12.36 -18.27
N GLU A 886 -11.80 -11.26 -18.39
CA GLU A 886 -11.89 -10.14 -17.43
C GLU A 886 -13.04 -9.23 -17.86
N LEU A 887 -13.97 -8.92 -16.95
CA LEU A 887 -15.11 -8.07 -17.30
C LEU A 887 -14.64 -6.60 -17.42
N PRO A 888 -15.00 -5.90 -18.51
CA PRO A 888 -14.53 -4.54 -18.76
C PRO A 888 -15.07 -3.55 -17.74
N ASN A 889 -14.33 -2.44 -17.54
CA ASN A 889 -14.74 -1.29 -16.71
C ASN A 889 -14.87 -1.56 -15.20
N LEU A 890 -14.06 -2.46 -14.64
CA LEU A 890 -13.94 -2.64 -13.17
C LEU A 890 -12.59 -2.19 -12.60
N ARG A 891 -11.60 -1.92 -13.47
CA ARG A 891 -10.29 -1.39 -13.06
C ARG A 891 -10.24 0.12 -13.34
N SER A 892 -10.05 0.93 -12.31
CA SER A 892 -9.76 2.37 -12.43
C SER A 892 -8.31 2.67 -12.08
N TYR A 893 -7.79 3.79 -12.61
CA TYR A 893 -6.49 4.34 -12.24
C TYR A 893 -6.50 4.74 -10.76
N ARG A 894 -5.48 4.31 -10.00
CA ARG A 894 -5.33 4.55 -8.56
C ARG A 894 -4.13 5.48 -8.29
N PRO A 895 -4.31 6.81 -8.13
CA PRO A 895 -3.26 7.65 -7.57
C PRO A 895 -2.89 7.16 -6.16
N GLN A 896 -1.59 7.00 -5.88
CA GLN A 896 -1.12 6.44 -4.60
C GLN A 896 -1.17 7.47 -3.45
N ILE A 897 -0.92 8.76 -3.73
CA ILE A 897 -1.01 9.86 -2.76
C ILE A 897 -1.45 11.12 -3.52
N VAL A 898 -2.36 11.90 -2.96
CA VAL A 898 -2.79 13.21 -3.50
C VAL A 898 -2.38 14.32 -2.54
N ASN A 899 -1.56 15.27 -3.00
CA ASN A 899 -1.21 16.48 -2.26
C ASN A 899 -1.91 17.67 -2.91
N CYS A 900 -2.74 18.39 -2.16
CA CYS A 900 -3.56 19.47 -2.67
C CYS A 900 -3.70 20.62 -1.66
N SER A 901 -4.25 21.75 -2.12
CA SER A 901 -4.60 22.87 -1.27
C SER A 901 -6.00 22.73 -0.64
N VAL A 902 -6.24 23.47 0.45
CA VAL A 902 -7.57 23.59 1.06
C VAL A 902 -8.59 24.04 -0.01
N GLU A 903 -9.77 23.43 0.02
CA GLU A 903 -10.88 23.61 -0.94
C GLU A 903 -10.64 23.13 -2.38
N GLU A 904 -9.43 22.66 -2.72
CA GLU A 904 -9.16 22.02 -3.99
C GLU A 904 -9.99 20.72 -4.14
N THR A 905 -10.51 20.48 -5.34
CA THR A 905 -11.39 19.33 -5.59
C THR A 905 -10.56 18.14 -6.08
N VAL A 906 -10.51 17.09 -5.26
CA VAL A 906 -9.92 15.81 -5.62
C VAL A 906 -10.98 14.92 -6.26
N GLU A 907 -10.79 14.56 -7.52
CA GLU A 907 -11.71 13.69 -8.27
C GLU A 907 -11.21 12.26 -8.33
N ILE A 908 -12.08 11.32 -7.95
CA ILE A 908 -11.83 9.89 -8.01
C ILE A 908 -12.69 9.30 -9.12
N PRO A 909 -12.09 8.69 -10.17
CA PRO A 909 -12.84 8.19 -11.31
C PRO A 909 -13.61 6.92 -10.91
N VAL A 910 -14.89 6.86 -11.27
CA VAL A 910 -15.73 5.69 -11.04
C VAL A 910 -15.66 4.78 -12.26
N PRO A 911 -15.45 3.46 -12.09
CA PRO A 911 -15.53 2.52 -13.19
C PRO A 911 -16.95 2.52 -13.81
N PHE A 912 -17.03 2.59 -15.15
CA PHE A 912 -18.30 2.76 -15.86
C PHE A 912 -19.36 1.72 -15.48
N ALA A 913 -18.95 0.47 -15.21
CA ALA A 913 -19.85 -0.62 -14.81
C ALA A 913 -20.59 -0.38 -13.48
N LEU A 914 -20.08 0.53 -12.64
CA LEU A 914 -20.60 0.80 -11.29
C LEU A 914 -21.27 2.17 -11.18
N THR A 915 -21.43 2.86 -12.31
CA THR A 915 -22.02 4.20 -12.40
C THR A 915 -23.41 4.27 -11.75
N THR A 916 -24.23 3.23 -11.90
CA THR A 916 -25.59 3.16 -11.34
C THR A 916 -25.60 2.99 -9.82
N GLU A 917 -24.52 2.48 -9.22
CA GLU A 917 -24.43 2.21 -7.79
C GLU A 917 -23.89 3.40 -6.98
N VAL A 918 -23.17 4.34 -7.63
CA VAL A 918 -22.57 5.51 -6.94
C VAL A 918 -23.61 6.27 -6.11
N GLY A 919 -24.83 6.42 -6.63
CA GLY A 919 -25.91 7.10 -5.92
C GLY A 919 -26.29 6.40 -4.60
N SER A 920 -26.39 5.08 -4.60
CA SER A 920 -26.70 4.31 -3.40
C SER A 920 -25.51 4.30 -2.43
N TRP A 921 -24.28 4.29 -2.94
CA TRP A 921 -23.07 4.38 -2.11
C TRP A 921 -23.02 5.68 -1.30
N ILE A 922 -23.33 6.82 -1.92
CA ILE A 922 -23.39 8.10 -1.22
C ILE A 922 -24.54 8.11 -0.20
N ALA A 923 -25.73 7.66 -0.59
CA ALA A 923 -26.90 7.62 0.32
C ALA A 923 -26.66 6.72 1.55
N ALA A 924 -25.90 5.65 1.39
CA ALA A 924 -25.52 4.72 2.46
C ALA A 924 -24.20 5.07 3.16
N ASN A 925 -23.62 6.26 2.92
CA ASN A 925 -22.34 6.70 3.51
C ASN A 925 -21.15 5.74 3.29
N LEU A 926 -21.13 5.03 2.15
CA LEU A 926 -20.05 4.09 1.78
C LEU A 926 -18.83 4.80 1.20
N VAL A 927 -18.94 6.11 0.94
CA VAL A 927 -17.81 7.00 0.67
C VAL A 927 -17.60 7.86 1.90
N SER A 928 -16.42 7.75 2.52
CA SER A 928 -16.11 8.47 3.76
C SER A 928 -14.78 9.21 3.61
N VAL A 929 -14.70 10.40 4.18
CA VAL A 929 -13.45 11.14 4.32
C VAL A 929 -13.06 11.05 5.77
N CYS A 930 -11.85 10.55 6.02
CA CYS A 930 -11.35 10.33 7.38
C CYS A 930 -10.07 11.11 7.58
N GLU A 931 -9.96 11.82 8.69
CA GLU A 931 -8.70 12.43 9.14
C GLU A 931 -7.81 11.38 9.79
N VAL A 932 -6.53 11.41 9.48
CA VAL A 932 -5.52 10.56 10.11
C VAL A 932 -4.96 11.29 11.33
N VAL A 933 -5.30 10.80 12.51
CA VAL A 933 -4.80 11.30 13.79
C VAL A 933 -4.06 10.16 14.50
N ASP A 934 -2.75 10.28 14.62
CA ASP A 934 -1.86 9.17 15.00
C ASP A 934 -1.97 7.99 14.02
N THR A 935 -2.50 6.88 14.51
CA THR A 935 -2.75 5.60 13.84
C THR A 935 -4.24 5.35 13.65
N VAL A 936 -5.10 6.33 14.00
CA VAL A 936 -6.56 6.18 14.00
C VAL A 936 -7.22 7.16 13.05
N LEU A 937 -8.31 6.70 12.46
CA LEU A 937 -9.10 7.43 11.49
C LEU A 937 -10.30 8.07 12.17
N GLN A 938 -10.43 9.39 12.07
CA GLN A 938 -11.57 10.15 12.59
C GLN A 938 -12.48 10.60 11.46
N ASN A 939 -13.80 10.56 11.66
CA ASN A 939 -14.73 11.02 10.63
C ASN A 939 -14.53 12.54 10.38
N ALA A 940 -14.25 12.90 9.14
CA ALA A 940 -14.00 14.27 8.70
C ALA A 940 -15.18 14.90 7.93
N ALA A 941 -16.38 14.31 7.99
CA ALA A 941 -17.58 14.78 7.27
C ALA A 941 -17.98 16.22 7.63
N HIS A 942 -17.64 16.70 8.83
CA HIS A 942 -17.96 18.06 9.28
C HIS A 942 -17.23 19.17 8.50
N PHE A 943 -16.08 18.85 7.91
CA PHE A 943 -15.26 19.81 7.17
C PHE A 943 -14.79 19.26 5.81
N SER A 944 -15.50 18.24 5.30
CA SER A 944 -15.33 17.73 3.95
C SER A 944 -16.67 17.70 3.23
N LYS A 945 -16.63 17.79 1.91
CA LYS A 945 -17.80 17.71 1.05
C LYS A 945 -17.54 16.69 -0.05
N VAL A 946 -18.44 15.71 -0.15
CA VAL A 946 -18.43 14.70 -1.20
C VAL A 946 -19.57 15.01 -2.17
N ASP A 947 -19.23 15.24 -3.42
CA ASP A 947 -20.14 15.52 -4.52
C ASP A 947 -19.98 14.43 -5.60
N VAL A 948 -21.03 14.16 -6.37
CA VAL A 948 -20.96 13.27 -7.53
C VAL A 948 -20.93 14.12 -8.80
N ILE A 949 -19.89 13.95 -9.58
CA ILE A 949 -19.77 14.55 -10.90
C ILE A 949 -20.51 13.67 -11.89
N LYS A 950 -21.36 14.31 -12.68
CA LYS A 950 -22.20 13.64 -13.67
C LYS A 950 -21.90 14.14 -15.08
N ASN A 951 -22.18 13.29 -16.05
CA ASN A 951 -22.11 13.65 -17.46
C ASN A 951 -23.39 14.38 -17.93
N LYS A 952 -23.47 14.69 -19.23
CA LYS A 952 -24.63 15.30 -19.89
C LYS A 952 -25.93 14.48 -19.76
N LEU A 953 -25.81 13.16 -19.61
CA LEU A 953 -26.92 12.23 -19.41
C LEU A 953 -27.29 12.04 -17.93
N ASN A 954 -26.75 12.87 -17.03
CA ASN A 954 -26.97 12.81 -15.58
C ASN A 954 -26.50 11.50 -14.92
N CYS A 955 -25.58 10.78 -15.56
CA CYS A 955 -24.93 9.58 -15.03
C CYS A 955 -23.63 9.95 -14.28
N PRO A 956 -23.38 9.38 -13.07
CA PRO A 956 -22.11 9.55 -12.35
C PRO A 956 -20.87 9.18 -13.18
N VAL A 957 -19.78 9.94 -13.04
CA VAL A 957 -18.51 9.71 -13.74
C VAL A 957 -17.33 9.72 -12.77
N SER A 958 -17.35 10.64 -11.82
CA SER A 958 -16.34 10.74 -10.77
C SER A 958 -16.97 11.17 -9.44
N ILE A 959 -16.27 10.86 -8.36
CA ILE A 959 -16.61 11.32 -7.02
C ILE A 959 -15.64 12.44 -6.69
N ALA A 960 -16.19 13.64 -6.44
CA ALA A 960 -15.45 14.82 -6.10
C ALA A 960 -15.41 14.99 -4.58
N VAL A 961 -14.21 15.16 -4.03
CA VAL A 961 -13.99 15.38 -2.60
C VAL A 961 -13.30 16.72 -2.41
N ARG A 962 -13.89 17.57 -1.58
CA ARG A 962 -13.32 18.85 -1.14
C ARG A 962 -13.12 18.84 0.36
N ILE A 963 -11.95 19.28 0.82
CA ILE A 963 -11.60 19.29 2.24
C ILE A 963 -11.24 20.73 2.64
N MET A 964 -11.90 21.23 3.68
CA MET A 964 -11.84 22.64 4.09
C MET A 964 -10.80 22.92 5.17
N ARG A 965 -10.07 21.89 5.63
CA ARG A 965 -9.06 22.00 6.69
C ARG A 965 -7.75 21.35 6.24
N ALA A 966 -6.63 21.96 6.60
CA ALA A 966 -5.33 21.35 6.40
C ALA A 966 -5.16 20.14 7.32
N GLY A 967 -4.48 19.10 6.84
CA GLY A 967 -4.45 17.82 7.53
C GLY A 967 -3.99 16.68 6.64
N LYS A 968 -3.87 15.50 7.24
CA LYS A 968 -3.71 14.23 6.53
C LYS A 968 -5.06 13.52 6.55
N TYR A 969 -5.51 13.10 5.37
CA TYR A 969 -6.81 12.48 5.18
C TYR A 969 -6.68 11.19 4.38
N VAL A 970 -7.67 10.33 4.49
CA VAL A 970 -7.88 9.18 3.62
C VAL A 970 -9.32 9.22 3.14
N VAL A 971 -9.52 9.20 1.83
CA VAL A 971 -10.85 8.99 1.24
C VAL A 971 -11.05 7.49 1.02
N TYR A 972 -12.08 6.96 1.66
CA TYR A 972 -12.48 5.56 1.58
C TYR A 972 -13.61 5.38 0.58
N LEU A 973 -13.41 4.46 -0.36
CA LEU A 973 -14.48 3.89 -1.19
C LEU A 973 -14.64 2.42 -0.82
N ARG A 974 -15.51 2.18 0.17
CA ARG A 974 -15.66 0.85 0.79
C ARG A 974 -16.03 -0.24 -0.21
N PRO A 975 -16.99 -0.05 -1.14
CA PRO A 975 -17.42 -1.10 -2.07
C PRO A 975 -16.34 -1.60 -3.03
N LEU A 976 -15.23 -0.86 -3.15
CA LEU A 976 -14.09 -1.19 -4.00
C LEU A 976 -12.84 -1.52 -3.18
N SER A 977 -12.93 -1.48 -1.84
CA SER A 977 -11.80 -1.54 -0.92
C SER A 977 -10.66 -0.58 -1.31
N LEU A 978 -11.01 0.66 -1.71
CA LEU A 978 -10.03 1.66 -2.11
C LEU A 978 -9.81 2.72 -1.03
N GLN A 979 -8.54 3.03 -0.81
CA GLN A 979 -8.08 4.08 0.08
C GLN A 979 -7.26 5.08 -0.73
N TYR A 980 -7.62 6.36 -0.63
CA TYR A 980 -6.91 7.44 -1.29
C TYR A 980 -6.33 8.37 -0.23
N PRO A 981 -5.02 8.27 0.08
CA PRO A 981 -4.34 9.21 0.96
C PRO A 981 -4.34 10.61 0.34
N VAL A 982 -4.87 11.59 1.07
CA VAL A 982 -4.93 13.00 0.66
C VAL A 982 -4.25 13.87 1.72
N THR A 983 -3.19 14.57 1.34
CA THR A 983 -2.56 15.60 2.16
C THR A 983 -3.08 16.96 1.73
N VAL A 984 -3.77 17.66 2.63
CA VAL A 984 -4.38 18.97 2.36
C VAL A 984 -3.58 20.04 3.10
N CYS A 985 -3.21 21.11 2.41
CA CYS A 985 -2.38 22.18 2.97
C CYS A 985 -3.01 23.56 2.77
N GLU A 986 -2.74 24.49 3.70
CA GLU A 986 -3.39 25.82 3.70
C GLU A 986 -3.08 26.66 2.45
N LYS A 987 -1.88 26.53 1.88
CA LYS A 987 -1.43 27.34 0.75
C LYS A 987 -0.67 26.53 -0.29
N GLN A 988 -1.08 26.66 -1.55
CA GLN A 988 -0.28 26.30 -2.71
C GLN A 988 0.46 27.55 -3.20
N SER A 989 1.78 27.45 -3.34
CA SER A 989 2.60 28.49 -3.93
C SER A 989 2.83 28.17 -5.41
N MET A 990 2.36 29.06 -6.27
CA MET A 990 2.58 29.02 -7.73
C MET A 990 3.84 29.78 -8.15
N LEU A 991 4.68 30.20 -7.19
CA LEU A 991 5.83 31.08 -7.42
C LEU A 991 7.04 30.38 -8.10
N ALA A 992 7.07 29.04 -8.14
CA ALA A 992 8.09 28.26 -8.84
C ALA A 992 7.56 27.77 -10.19
N SER A 993 8.41 27.75 -11.23
CA SER A 993 8.09 27.26 -12.58
C SER A 993 7.97 25.73 -12.64
N LEU A 994 7.24 25.13 -11.69
CA LEU A 994 6.98 23.70 -11.62
C LEU A 994 5.55 23.44 -12.13
N PRO A 995 5.33 22.43 -12.99
CA PRO A 995 4.06 22.23 -13.69
C PRO A 995 2.85 22.00 -12.79
N LEU A 996 3.07 21.54 -11.54
CA LEU A 996 2.01 21.28 -10.56
C LEU A 996 2.02 22.28 -9.37
N GLY A 997 3.02 23.16 -9.30
CA GLY A 997 3.22 24.07 -8.17
C GLY A 997 3.76 23.39 -6.90
N LEU A 998 4.00 24.20 -5.86
CA LEU A 998 4.58 23.74 -4.60
C LEU A 998 3.59 23.86 -3.45
N ILE A 999 3.56 22.85 -2.60
CA ILE A 999 2.85 22.86 -1.34
C ILE A 999 3.88 23.06 -0.23
N ILE A 1000 3.80 24.21 0.43
CA ILE A 1000 4.76 24.62 1.45
C ILE A 1000 4.16 24.29 2.81
N GLN A 1001 4.78 23.32 3.50
CA GLN A 1001 4.55 23.08 4.92
C GLN A 1001 5.72 23.68 5.72
N PRO A 1002 5.60 23.83 7.04
CA PRO A 1002 6.62 24.47 7.86
C PRO A 1002 7.95 23.69 7.87
N SER A 1003 7.86 22.37 7.99
CA SER A 1003 8.98 21.44 8.11
C SER A 1003 9.34 20.74 6.80
N GLN A 1004 8.49 20.82 5.78
CA GLN A 1004 8.68 20.15 4.49
C GLN A 1004 8.07 20.94 3.34
N VAL A 1005 8.55 20.69 2.14
CA VAL A 1005 7.94 21.23 0.92
C VAL A 1005 7.69 20.05 -0.01
N ILE A 1006 6.47 19.97 -0.54
CA ILE A 1006 5.99 18.82 -1.30
C ILE A 1006 5.50 19.30 -2.66
N LEU A 1007 5.64 18.47 -3.68
CA LEU A 1007 5.01 18.69 -4.98
C LEU A 1007 3.49 18.48 -4.85
N ALA A 1008 2.71 19.44 -5.38
CA ALA A 1008 1.29 19.20 -5.55
C ALA A 1008 1.08 18.09 -6.58
N THR A 1009 -0.03 17.37 -6.47
CA THR A 1009 -0.38 16.29 -7.39
C THR A 1009 -1.57 16.70 -8.25
N PRO A 1010 -1.73 16.15 -9.47
CA PRO A 1010 -2.94 16.36 -10.25
C PRO A 1010 -4.17 15.85 -9.48
N THR A 1011 -5.09 16.76 -9.17
CA THR A 1011 -6.33 16.47 -8.45
C THR A 1011 -7.47 16.03 -9.37
N LEU A 1012 -7.30 16.24 -10.68
CA LEU A 1012 -8.26 15.91 -11.72
C LEU A 1012 -7.69 14.79 -12.62
N PRO A 1013 -8.32 13.60 -12.71
CA PRO A 1013 -7.85 12.52 -13.58
C PRO A 1013 -8.37 12.69 -15.01
N LEU A 1014 -7.58 12.23 -16.00
CA LEU A 1014 -8.07 12.02 -17.37
C LEU A 1014 -9.18 10.95 -17.35
N THR A 1015 -10.38 11.34 -17.77
CA THR A 1015 -11.58 10.48 -17.66
C THR A 1015 -12.46 10.56 -18.90
N ILE A 1016 -13.04 9.44 -19.32
CA ILE A 1016 -14.10 9.40 -20.34
C ILE A 1016 -15.43 9.76 -19.67
N CYS A 1017 -16.06 10.87 -20.08
CA CYS A 1017 -17.33 11.35 -19.51
C CYS A 1017 -18.56 10.75 -20.20
N SER A 1018 -18.53 10.66 -21.53
CA SER A 1018 -19.60 10.03 -22.30
C SER A 1018 -19.08 9.44 -23.61
N GLN A 1019 -19.83 8.44 -24.08
CA GLN A 1019 -19.66 7.79 -25.37
C GLN A 1019 -21.05 7.67 -26.01
N GLU A 1020 -21.24 8.30 -27.17
CA GLU A 1020 -22.53 8.40 -27.86
C GLU A 1020 -22.36 7.99 -29.32
N LEU A 1021 -23.22 7.10 -29.81
CA LEU A 1021 -23.26 6.70 -31.22
C LEU A 1021 -24.42 7.43 -31.91
N ASN A 1022 -24.10 8.45 -32.69
CA ASN A 1022 -25.06 9.26 -33.41
C ASN A 1022 -25.16 8.80 -34.87
N THR A 1023 -26.33 8.96 -35.49
CA THR A 1023 -26.50 8.74 -36.93
C THR A 1023 -26.66 10.09 -37.62
N GLU A 1024 -25.64 10.49 -38.37
CA GLU A 1024 -25.75 11.63 -39.29
C GLU A 1024 -26.32 11.12 -40.63
N ASP A 1025 -27.30 11.84 -41.17
CA ASP A 1025 -27.89 11.62 -42.50
C ASP A 1025 -28.34 10.18 -42.83
N LYS A 1026 -28.79 9.41 -41.82
CA LYS A 1026 -29.29 8.02 -41.94
C LYS A 1026 -28.29 6.99 -42.49
N GLN A 1027 -27.06 7.38 -42.83
CA GLN A 1027 -26.06 6.49 -43.42
C GLN A 1027 -24.68 6.56 -42.75
N LYS A 1028 -24.40 7.56 -41.90
CA LYS A 1028 -23.10 7.69 -41.23
C LYS A 1028 -23.25 7.53 -39.72
N LEU A 1029 -22.65 6.49 -39.17
CA LEU A 1029 -22.53 6.30 -37.72
C LEU A 1029 -21.33 7.10 -37.21
N VAL A 1030 -21.55 7.97 -36.24
CA VAL A 1030 -20.53 8.83 -35.63
C VAL A 1030 -20.44 8.51 -34.13
N LEU A 1031 -19.30 7.96 -33.70
CA LEU A 1031 -19.00 7.76 -32.29
C LEU A 1031 -18.40 9.04 -31.70
N THR A 1032 -19.14 9.70 -30.82
CA THR A 1032 -18.71 10.90 -30.09
C THR A 1032 -18.21 10.49 -28.70
N ILE A 1033 -16.94 10.79 -28.39
CA ILE A 1033 -16.33 10.53 -27.08
C ILE A 1033 -15.99 11.87 -26.42
N GLN A 1034 -16.55 12.11 -25.23
CA GLN A 1034 -16.24 13.31 -24.45
C GLN A 1034 -15.23 12.97 -23.35
N LEU A 1035 -14.10 13.67 -23.33
CA LEU A 1035 -13.06 13.53 -22.32
C LEU A 1035 -13.07 14.70 -21.33
N ARG A 1036 -12.60 14.45 -20.11
CA ARG A 1036 -12.30 15.46 -19.09
C ARG A 1036 -10.82 15.41 -18.72
N ASN A 1037 -10.25 16.59 -18.46
CA ASN A 1037 -8.82 16.79 -18.20
C ASN A 1037 -7.91 16.21 -19.31
N ALA A 1038 -8.35 16.32 -20.57
CA ALA A 1038 -7.57 15.96 -21.74
C ALA A 1038 -6.67 17.11 -22.17
N SER A 1039 -5.48 16.75 -22.67
CA SER A 1039 -4.53 17.67 -23.29
C SER A 1039 -4.40 17.31 -24.76
N GLN A 1040 -4.40 18.33 -25.62
CA GLN A 1040 -4.32 18.14 -27.08
C GLN A 1040 -3.05 17.40 -27.52
N HIS A 1041 -1.95 17.52 -26.77
CA HIS A 1041 -0.65 16.99 -27.16
C HIS A 1041 -0.26 15.69 -26.45
N SER A 1042 -1.01 15.27 -25.44
CA SER A 1042 -0.63 14.12 -24.59
C SER A 1042 -1.77 13.14 -24.31
N THR A 1043 -2.97 13.41 -24.81
CA THR A 1043 -4.12 12.51 -24.66
C THR A 1043 -4.44 11.86 -25.99
N HIS A 1044 -4.40 10.53 -26.02
CA HIS A 1044 -4.77 9.72 -27.18
C HIS A 1044 -6.00 8.87 -26.84
N VAL A 1045 -6.92 8.75 -27.80
CA VAL A 1045 -8.09 7.87 -27.71
C VAL A 1045 -7.96 6.79 -28.76
N LEU A 1046 -7.95 5.54 -28.32
CA LEU A 1046 -7.92 4.37 -29.19
C LEU A 1046 -9.30 3.73 -29.15
N VAL A 1047 -9.91 3.56 -30.32
CA VAL A 1047 -11.24 2.95 -30.47
C VAL A 1047 -11.06 1.60 -31.16
N LEU A 1048 -11.40 0.52 -30.46
CA LEU A 1048 -11.42 -0.83 -31.00
C LEU A 1048 -12.88 -1.19 -31.34
N LEU A 1049 -13.17 -1.33 -32.63
CA LEU A 1049 -14.47 -1.75 -33.12
C LEU A 1049 -14.45 -3.28 -33.32
N LYS A 1050 -15.36 -3.99 -32.65
CA LYS A 1050 -15.56 -5.43 -32.82
C LYS A 1050 -16.82 -5.69 -33.60
N HIS A 1051 -16.78 -6.63 -34.54
CA HIS A 1051 -17.97 -7.04 -35.30
C HIS A 1051 -18.60 -8.25 -34.61
N PHE A 1052 -19.77 -8.07 -34.01
CA PHE A 1052 -20.51 -9.19 -33.42
C PHE A 1052 -21.32 -9.89 -34.52
N LEU A 1053 -21.23 -11.22 -34.60
CA LEU A 1053 -22.09 -12.03 -35.47
C LEU A 1053 -23.56 -11.78 -35.10
N ASP A 1054 -24.34 -11.24 -36.02
CA ASP A 1054 -25.77 -11.00 -35.80
C ASP A 1054 -26.53 -12.33 -35.86
N ILE A 1055 -26.82 -12.88 -34.67
CA ILE A 1055 -27.59 -14.11 -34.42
C ILE A 1055 -28.97 -14.09 -35.11
N ARG A 1056 -29.47 -12.92 -35.52
CA ARG A 1056 -30.77 -12.80 -36.22
C ARG A 1056 -30.68 -13.03 -37.72
N SER A 1057 -29.48 -13.09 -38.31
CA SER A 1057 -29.33 -13.49 -39.71
C SER A 1057 -29.63 -14.98 -39.85
N LYS A 1058 -30.66 -15.31 -40.64
CA LYS A 1058 -31.03 -16.70 -40.92
C LYS A 1058 -29.86 -17.36 -41.66
N LYS A 1059 -29.07 -18.14 -40.91
CA LYS A 1059 -27.84 -18.85 -41.28
C LYS A 1059 -26.57 -17.99 -41.31
N VAL A 1060 -25.68 -18.30 -40.39
CA VAL A 1060 -24.27 -17.89 -40.34
C VAL A 1060 -23.54 -18.17 -41.67
N SER A 1061 -23.96 -19.19 -42.43
CA SER A 1061 -23.35 -19.55 -43.72
C SER A 1061 -23.72 -18.65 -44.89
N GLU A 1062 -24.75 -17.80 -44.79
CA GLU A 1062 -25.13 -16.87 -45.87
C GLU A 1062 -24.47 -15.49 -45.72
N VAL A 1063 -23.88 -15.17 -44.56
CA VAL A 1063 -23.19 -13.88 -44.29
C VAL A 1063 -21.77 -13.83 -44.87
N ILE A 1064 -21.12 -14.99 -45.08
CA ILE A 1064 -19.71 -15.05 -45.52
C ILE A 1064 -19.51 -14.62 -46.99
N VAL A 1065 -20.58 -14.47 -47.78
CA VAL A 1065 -20.49 -14.13 -49.22
C VAL A 1065 -20.99 -12.71 -49.55
N ALA A 1066 -21.54 -11.98 -48.58
CA ALA A 1066 -22.06 -10.64 -48.80
C ALA A 1066 -21.52 -9.68 -47.76
N ASP A 1067 -20.33 -9.11 -48.01
CA ASP A 1067 -20.10 -7.67 -47.85
C ASP A 1067 -18.67 -7.31 -48.28
N GLY A 1068 -18.57 -6.87 -49.53
CA GLY A 1068 -17.40 -6.16 -50.04
C GLY A 1068 -17.35 -4.72 -49.52
N LEU A 1069 -17.17 -4.55 -48.21
CA LEU A 1069 -16.85 -3.25 -47.61
C LEU A 1069 -15.37 -3.20 -47.30
N THR A 1070 -14.59 -2.67 -48.23
CA THR A 1070 -13.22 -2.21 -47.97
C THR A 1070 -13.24 -1.16 -46.85
N PRO A 1071 -12.41 -1.29 -45.81
CA PRO A 1071 -12.28 -0.24 -44.80
C PRO A 1071 -11.76 1.03 -45.47
N PHE A 1072 -12.60 2.07 -45.49
CA PHE A 1072 -12.18 3.40 -45.94
C PHE A 1072 -11.49 4.09 -44.78
N TRP A 1073 -10.16 4.15 -44.83
CA TRP A 1073 -9.36 4.99 -43.95
C TRP A 1073 -9.50 6.43 -44.44
N SER A 1074 -10.31 7.24 -43.77
CA SER A 1074 -10.21 8.69 -43.91
C SER A 1074 -9.19 9.19 -42.90
N SER A 1075 -7.99 9.52 -43.36
CA SER A 1075 -7.13 10.48 -42.66
C SER A 1075 -7.91 11.79 -42.60
N LEU A 1076 -8.54 12.09 -41.47
CA LEU A 1076 -9.11 13.42 -41.23
C LEU A 1076 -7.92 14.38 -41.06
N THR A 1077 -7.65 15.12 -42.12
CA THR A 1077 -6.76 16.28 -42.15
C THR A 1077 -7.24 17.35 -41.17
N GLU A 1078 -6.29 18.15 -40.68
CA GLU A 1078 -6.31 19.13 -39.57
C GLU A 1078 -7.46 20.16 -39.47
N ASP A 1079 -8.47 20.15 -40.32
CA ASP A 1079 -9.50 21.19 -40.38
C ASP A 1079 -10.90 20.64 -40.14
N GLU A 1080 -11.28 20.41 -38.87
CA GLU A 1080 -12.67 20.56 -38.39
C GLU A 1080 -12.76 20.46 -36.85
N PHE A 1081 -11.98 21.29 -36.15
CA PHE A 1081 -12.33 21.70 -34.78
C PHE A 1081 -13.33 22.86 -34.87
N SER A 1082 -14.64 22.55 -34.90
CA SER A 1082 -15.65 23.58 -34.66
C SER A 1082 -15.69 23.91 -33.16
N LEU A 1083 -14.81 24.82 -32.76
CA LEU A 1083 -14.99 25.71 -31.63
C LEU A 1083 -16.35 26.41 -31.75
N PHE A 1084 -17.14 26.39 -30.69
CA PHE A 1084 -17.81 27.63 -30.29
C PHE A 1084 -17.50 27.99 -28.83
N PRO A 1085 -17.19 29.27 -28.55
CA PRO A 1085 -16.61 29.75 -27.30
C PRO A 1085 -17.74 30.24 -26.36
N THR A 1086 -17.54 30.43 -25.07
CA THR A 1086 -16.99 31.69 -24.54
C THR A 1086 -17.04 31.67 -23.01
N ARG A 1087 -16.05 32.33 -22.41
CA ARG A 1087 -16.01 32.89 -21.06
C ARG A 1087 -17.38 33.12 -20.41
N LYS A 1088 -17.58 32.53 -19.23
CA LYS A 1088 -17.68 33.24 -17.96
C LYS A 1088 -17.28 32.33 -16.81
#